data_AF-A0AAU4AVN4-F1
#
_entry.id   AF-A0AAU4AVN4-F1
#
_cell.length_a   1.000
_cell.length_b   1.000
_cell.length_c   1.000
_cell.angle_alpha   90.00
_cell.angle_beta   90.00
_cell.angle_gamma   90.00
#
_symmetry.space_group_name_H-M   'P 1'
#
loop_
_entity.id
_entity.type
_entity.pdbx_description
1 polymer ?
#
loop_
_entity_poly.entity_id
_entity_poly.type
_entity_poly.pdbx_seq_one_letter_code
_entity_poly.pdbx_strand_id
1 'polypeptide(L)'
;MSRSITGAVARWSRGPRRRAVVTVASVTAAAAALGVLAGGTAVAGTAGRSAGKAVVTRAALDPALTAGRGANVGFAEQEAENAVTDGTVIGPGRDAYTLPAEASGRSAVTLQPGQYVDFTLPGAANAINVRYSIPDAPAGGGRTSPLKVAVDGGAARTMTLTSQYAWLYNLYPFSNDPNADILHPDYWVTECACVPQATTPTPVFAKPFRPNHFYDEQRLLLGRTYKAGQTVRLSVPAGAAATTVDLMDSQLVAPPKVDLPAANVLLFGADPTGRRDSADAIDKAIAFAKRAHLKVYIPPGTYQVNRHIIVDHVTIEGAGNWYTVVKGHQVDLATPAPGGGSVHTGVGFYGKDAAAGGSSDVHLSGFAIQGDVRERIDTDQVNGIGGSLSNSTIDGLYIQHTKVGMWFDGPMSNLRITNNVIVDQIADGINFHTGVTHSAISGNFLRNTGDDALAMWSEKTEDANNTIDHNTVQTPVLANGIAAYGGSDNTVSANLIADPIREGSALHVGSRFGSEAFTGKLSITDNTTVRAGTYELNWNIGLGAIWFYALEKNIDADIQVTGDRFLDSTFNAIMLVSDFPVKDLYSITGVHFKDIQVDGTGTSVLSARVKGGATFENVDARNVGAVGINNCGSFNFPATGSEFAVTDLGGNDGGGTTGPWLAPWELPNTITCNDRPTVVPPAAPSTW
;
A
#
# COMPACT_ATOMS: atom_id res chain seq x y z
N MET A 1 -59.00 -30.38 10.64
CA MET A 1 -60.37 -29.86 10.90
C MET A 1 -60.63 -28.78 9.83
N SER A 2 -61.69 -28.88 9.03
CA SER A 2 -63.02 -28.26 9.25
C SER A 2 -62.96 -26.72 9.12
N ARG A 3 -63.69 -26.04 8.21
CA ARG A 3 -64.67 -26.50 7.20
C ARG A 3 -65.04 -25.35 6.22
N SER A 4 -65.35 -25.66 4.95
CA SER A 4 -66.53 -25.15 4.19
C SER A 4 -66.62 -23.65 3.75
N ILE A 5 -67.39 -23.22 2.72
CA ILE A 5 -68.16 -23.91 1.63
C ILE A 5 -68.45 -22.96 0.41
N THR A 6 -68.78 -23.59 -0.74
CA THR A 6 -69.31 -23.18 -2.08
C THR A 6 -70.00 -21.80 -2.31
N GLY A 7 -70.28 -21.32 -3.55
CA GLY A 7 -70.29 -21.95 -4.91
C GLY A 7 -70.48 -20.91 -6.05
N ALA A 8 -70.25 -21.23 -7.35
CA ALA A 8 -71.14 -21.91 -8.33
C ALA A 8 -72.30 -20.99 -8.84
N VAL A 9 -72.80 -20.93 -10.11
CA VAL A 9 -72.85 -21.78 -11.35
C VAL A 9 -72.97 -20.81 -12.58
N ALA A 10 -72.10 -20.77 -13.61
CA ALA A 10 -71.90 -21.59 -14.84
C ALA A 10 -72.72 -21.24 -16.13
N ARG A 11 -72.22 -21.70 -17.31
CA ARG A 11 -72.74 -21.60 -18.73
C ARG A 11 -72.58 -20.22 -19.44
N TRP A 12 -72.03 -20.10 -20.66
CA TRP A 12 -72.37 -20.65 -22.01
C TRP A 12 -73.65 -20.02 -22.64
N SER A 13 -73.73 -19.64 -23.92
CA SER A 13 -72.75 -19.58 -25.05
C SER A 13 -73.38 -18.92 -26.31
N ARG A 14 -72.58 -18.65 -27.37
CA ARG A 14 -72.99 -18.22 -28.74
C ARG A 14 -73.52 -16.76 -28.83
N GLY A 15 -73.53 -16.07 -29.99
CA GLY A 15 -73.19 -16.49 -31.37
C GLY A 15 -72.93 -15.30 -32.34
N PRO A 16 -72.73 -15.55 -33.66
CA PRO A 16 -71.96 -14.65 -34.55
C PRO A 16 -72.73 -14.11 -35.79
N ARG A 17 -72.04 -13.32 -36.64
CA ARG A 17 -72.21 -13.00 -38.11
C ARG A 17 -71.92 -11.49 -38.36
N ARG A 18 -71.42 -11.01 -39.52
CA ARG A 18 -71.00 -11.64 -40.81
C ARG A 18 -69.98 -10.77 -41.60
N ARG A 19 -69.51 -11.30 -42.74
CA ARG A 19 -68.65 -10.68 -43.81
C ARG A 19 -69.31 -9.43 -44.43
N ALA A 20 -68.66 -8.57 -45.25
CA ALA A 20 -67.42 -8.67 -46.05
C ALA A 20 -66.75 -7.28 -46.25
N VAL A 21 -65.42 -7.15 -46.36
CA VAL A 21 -64.57 -7.10 -47.61
C VAL A 21 -64.96 -6.02 -48.64
N VAL A 22 -64.08 -5.03 -48.85
CA VAL A 22 -63.45 -4.63 -50.15
C VAL A 22 -62.32 -3.60 -49.92
N THR A 23 -61.30 -3.62 -50.80
CA THR A 23 -60.08 -2.78 -50.91
C THR A 23 -60.39 -1.32 -51.39
N VAL A 24 -59.52 -0.30 -51.43
CA VAL A 24 -58.04 -0.11 -51.58
C VAL A 24 -57.54 1.09 -50.71
N ALA A 25 -56.22 1.26 -50.54
CA ALA A 25 -55.53 2.42 -49.94
C ALA A 25 -55.71 3.74 -50.76
N SER A 26 -55.27 4.94 -50.36
CA SER A 26 -54.26 5.40 -49.38
C SER A 26 -54.66 6.79 -48.78
N VAL A 27 -53.88 7.63 -48.04
CA VAL A 27 -52.41 7.77 -47.83
C VAL A 27 -52.05 8.39 -46.44
N THR A 28 -50.97 9.19 -46.36
CA THR A 28 -50.31 9.87 -45.20
C THR A 28 -51.17 10.95 -44.49
N ALA A 29 -50.83 11.50 -43.31
CA ALA A 29 -49.57 11.48 -42.52
C ALA A 29 -49.79 11.61 -40.99
N ALA A 30 -48.72 11.37 -40.22
CA ALA A 30 -48.42 11.90 -38.87
C ALA A 30 -49.53 11.93 -37.80
N ALA A 31 -49.52 10.94 -36.90
CA ALA A 31 -50.27 10.97 -35.63
C ALA A 31 -49.37 11.37 -34.45
N ALA A 32 -49.95 12.02 -33.44
CA ALA A 32 -49.29 12.38 -32.19
C ALA A 32 -50.14 11.96 -30.98
N ALA A 33 -49.47 11.90 -29.82
CA ALA A 33 -50.04 11.93 -28.46
C ALA A 33 -50.73 10.66 -27.87
N LEU A 34 -50.21 10.28 -26.69
CA LEU A 34 -50.82 9.57 -25.55
C LEU A 34 -51.41 8.15 -25.71
N GLY A 35 -51.02 7.26 -24.80
CA GLY A 35 -51.51 5.88 -24.70
C GLY A 35 -51.11 5.21 -23.37
N VAL A 36 -51.77 5.61 -22.27
CA VAL A 36 -51.64 5.10 -20.89
C VAL A 36 -53.04 4.60 -20.50
N LEU A 37 -53.29 3.42 -19.92
CA LEU A 37 -52.45 2.39 -19.27
C LEU A 37 -53.13 1.00 -19.38
N ALA A 38 -52.39 -0.07 -19.08
CA ALA A 38 -52.85 -1.43 -18.71
C ALA A 38 -53.61 -2.27 -19.78
N GLY A 39 -53.41 -3.60 -19.84
CA GLY A 39 -52.44 -4.42 -19.10
C GLY A 39 -52.49 -5.89 -19.51
N GLY A 40 -51.33 -6.55 -19.55
CA GLY A 40 -51.20 -7.98 -19.87
C GLY A 40 -49.86 -8.51 -19.36
N THR A 41 -49.89 -9.66 -18.69
CA THR A 41 -48.71 -10.22 -17.99
C THR A 41 -47.73 -10.87 -18.95
N ALA A 42 -46.83 -10.08 -19.51
CA ALA A 42 -45.57 -10.61 -20.03
C ALA A 42 -44.67 -10.99 -18.85
N VAL A 43 -44.11 -12.20 -18.87
CA VAL A 43 -43.02 -12.56 -17.96
C VAL A 43 -41.79 -11.80 -18.43
N ALA A 44 -41.49 -10.68 -17.77
CA ALA A 44 -40.24 -9.98 -17.96
C ALA A 44 -39.10 -10.89 -17.48
N GLY A 45 -38.46 -11.59 -18.43
CA GLY A 45 -37.17 -12.22 -18.16
C GLY A 45 -36.22 -11.17 -17.58
N THR A 46 -35.39 -11.57 -16.62
CA THR A 46 -34.45 -10.66 -15.94
C THR A 46 -33.60 -9.93 -16.97
N ALA A 47 -33.93 -8.66 -17.23
CA ALA A 47 -33.14 -7.80 -18.09
C ALA A 47 -31.77 -7.69 -17.44
N GLY A 48 -30.77 -8.35 -18.03
CA GLY A 48 -29.40 -8.27 -17.55
C GLY A 48 -28.99 -6.81 -17.54
N ARG A 49 -28.73 -6.26 -16.34
CA ARG A 49 -28.04 -4.97 -16.24
C ARG A 49 -26.76 -5.11 -17.05
N SER A 50 -26.51 -4.17 -17.96
CA SER A 50 -25.25 -4.16 -18.71
C SER A 50 -24.11 -4.20 -17.69
N ALA A 51 -23.23 -5.19 -17.81
CA ALA A 51 -21.99 -5.17 -17.06
C ALA A 51 -21.28 -3.85 -17.37
N GLY A 52 -20.73 -3.20 -16.33
CA GLY A 52 -19.84 -2.06 -16.54
C GLY A 52 -18.61 -2.52 -17.33
N LYS A 53 -18.04 -1.65 -18.17
CA LYS A 53 -16.72 -1.93 -18.75
C LYS A 53 -15.73 -2.08 -17.59
N ALA A 54 -14.90 -3.12 -17.60
CA ALA A 54 -13.81 -3.24 -16.63
C ALA A 54 -12.87 -2.03 -16.72
N VAL A 55 -12.49 -1.47 -15.57
CA VAL A 55 -11.59 -0.32 -15.44
C VAL A 55 -10.39 -0.81 -14.65
N VAL A 56 -9.31 -1.16 -15.37
CA VAL A 56 -8.07 -1.62 -14.76
C VAL A 56 -7.21 -0.43 -14.41
N THR A 57 -6.71 -0.42 -13.19
CA THR A 57 -5.87 0.65 -12.64
C THR A 57 -4.45 0.16 -12.32
N ARG A 58 -3.58 1.13 -12.05
CA ARG A 58 -2.35 0.95 -11.27
C ARG A 58 -2.34 2.04 -10.22
N ALA A 59 -2.60 1.68 -8.97
CA ALA A 59 -2.79 2.61 -7.86
C ALA A 59 -3.79 3.73 -8.20
N ALA A 60 -5.01 3.36 -8.56
CA ALA A 60 -6.09 4.26 -8.99
C ALA A 60 -5.78 5.24 -10.15
N LEU A 61 -4.70 5.02 -10.92
CA LEU A 61 -4.44 5.73 -12.17
C LEU A 61 -4.72 4.85 -13.40
N ASP A 62 -4.94 5.50 -14.54
CA ASP A 62 -4.83 4.85 -15.84
C ASP A 62 -3.40 4.31 -16.03
N PRO A 63 -3.20 3.01 -16.33
CA PRO A 63 -1.87 2.41 -16.50
C PRO A 63 -0.98 3.07 -17.56
N ALA A 64 -1.53 3.90 -18.45
CA ALA A 64 -0.74 4.70 -19.40
C ALA A 64 0.10 5.79 -18.71
N LEU A 65 -0.35 6.34 -17.57
CA LEU A 65 0.39 7.37 -16.82
C LEU A 65 1.62 6.79 -16.11
N THR A 66 1.51 5.54 -15.68
CA THR A 66 2.57 4.78 -14.98
C THR A 66 3.33 3.83 -15.91
N ALA A 67 3.31 4.08 -17.23
CA ALA A 67 3.95 3.21 -18.21
C ALA A 67 5.48 3.18 -18.02
N GLY A 68 6.05 1.97 -17.87
CA GLY A 68 7.47 1.79 -17.55
C GLY A 68 7.83 2.11 -16.10
N ARG A 69 6.86 2.06 -15.19
CA ARG A 69 7.00 2.33 -13.75
C ARG A 69 6.33 1.23 -12.93
N GLY A 70 6.92 0.90 -11.78
CA GLY A 70 6.37 -0.06 -10.82
C GLY A 70 6.47 -1.53 -11.22
N ALA A 71 5.92 -2.39 -10.36
CA ALA A 71 6.03 -3.83 -10.44
C ALA A 71 5.11 -4.44 -11.53
N ASN A 72 5.67 -5.39 -12.29
CA ASN A 72 4.95 -6.19 -13.28
C ASN A 72 4.10 -7.29 -12.60
N VAL A 73 3.08 -6.87 -11.84
CA VAL A 73 2.22 -7.79 -11.10
C VAL A 73 1.33 -8.64 -12.01
N GLY A 74 1.24 -9.93 -11.70
CA GLY A 74 0.42 -10.90 -12.42
C GLY A 74 -1.09 -10.79 -12.18
N PHE A 75 -1.60 -9.62 -11.77
CA PHE A 75 -3.01 -9.35 -11.48
C PHE A 75 -3.49 -8.02 -12.08
N ALA A 76 -4.81 -7.92 -12.24
CA ALA A 76 -5.49 -6.70 -12.64
C ALA A 76 -6.33 -6.16 -11.48
N GLU A 77 -5.81 -5.09 -10.87
CA GLU A 77 -6.42 -4.21 -9.88
C GLU A 77 -7.62 -3.45 -10.49
N GLN A 78 -8.66 -3.23 -9.70
CA GLN A 78 -9.83 -2.41 -10.02
C GLN A 78 -10.38 -1.79 -8.73
N GLU A 79 -10.49 -0.46 -8.67
CA GLU A 79 -11.04 0.25 -7.50
C GLU A 79 -12.57 0.10 -7.42
N ALA A 80 -13.13 0.06 -6.21
CA ALA A 80 -14.54 -0.26 -5.99
C ALA A 80 -15.50 0.85 -6.43
N GLU A 81 -15.12 2.12 -6.33
CA GLU A 81 -15.92 3.27 -6.75
C GLU A 81 -16.08 3.38 -8.27
N ASN A 82 -15.20 2.70 -9.02
CA ASN A 82 -15.30 2.54 -10.47
C ASN A 82 -16.21 1.35 -10.89
N ALA A 83 -16.64 0.52 -9.93
CA ALA A 83 -17.47 -0.65 -10.16
C ALA A 83 -18.98 -0.38 -9.94
N VAL A 84 -19.85 -1.29 -10.40
CA VAL A 84 -21.31 -1.10 -10.29
C VAL A 84 -21.78 -1.49 -8.89
N THR A 85 -22.26 -0.53 -8.10
CA THR A 85 -22.71 -0.77 -6.71
C THR A 85 -24.12 -0.24 -6.43
N ASP A 86 -24.76 -0.78 -5.40
CA ASP A 86 -25.91 -0.16 -4.72
C ASP A 86 -25.59 0.29 -3.26
N GLY A 87 -24.31 0.26 -2.90
CA GLY A 87 -23.72 0.84 -1.68
C GLY A 87 -23.41 2.34 -1.80
N THR A 88 -22.63 2.84 -0.84
CA THR A 88 -22.23 4.26 -0.76
C THR A 88 -20.77 4.41 -1.13
N VAL A 89 -20.48 5.14 -2.22
CA VAL A 89 -19.11 5.62 -2.50
C VAL A 89 -18.70 6.63 -1.41
N ILE A 90 -17.49 6.48 -0.88
CA ILE A 90 -16.85 7.41 0.06
C ILE A 90 -15.59 8.01 -0.56
N GLY A 91 -15.21 9.20 -0.10
CA GLY A 91 -14.09 9.98 -0.66
C GLY A 91 -14.44 10.72 -1.95
N PRO A 92 -13.43 11.26 -2.67
CA PRO A 92 -12.01 11.24 -2.29
C PRO A 92 -11.72 12.10 -1.05
N GLY A 93 -10.82 11.66 -0.17
CA GLY A 93 -10.42 12.42 1.01
C GLY A 93 -9.01 12.06 1.50
N ARG A 94 -8.23 13.05 1.97
CA ARG A 94 -6.81 12.85 2.39
C ARG A 94 -6.55 13.15 3.86
N ASP A 95 -7.60 13.39 4.64
CA ASP A 95 -7.49 13.67 6.08
C ASP A 95 -7.04 12.40 6.81
N ALA A 96 -5.90 12.45 7.49
CA ALA A 96 -5.38 11.34 8.28
C ALA A 96 -6.41 10.86 9.31
N TYR A 97 -6.34 9.57 9.67
CA TYR A 97 -7.29 8.92 10.58
C TYR A 97 -8.73 8.83 10.03
N THR A 98 -8.88 8.76 8.69
CA THR A 98 -10.17 8.54 8.02
C THR A 98 -10.12 7.37 7.01
N LEU A 99 -11.24 6.65 6.88
CA LEU A 99 -11.39 5.54 5.93
C LEU A 99 -11.10 5.92 4.45
N PRO A 100 -11.49 7.10 3.93
CA PRO A 100 -11.11 7.51 2.58
C PRO A 100 -9.60 7.72 2.41
N ALA A 101 -8.89 8.26 3.40
CA ALA A 101 -7.46 8.55 3.25
C ALA A 101 -6.64 7.28 3.01
N GLU A 102 -6.91 6.21 3.77
CA GLU A 102 -6.22 4.92 3.64
C GLU A 102 -6.72 4.04 2.48
N ALA A 103 -7.71 4.51 1.70
CA ALA A 103 -8.17 3.84 0.49
C ALA A 103 -7.24 4.13 -0.70
N SER A 104 -7.15 3.18 -1.65
CA SER A 104 -6.47 3.41 -2.93
C SER A 104 -7.23 4.48 -3.71
N GLY A 105 -6.52 5.42 -4.35
CA GLY A 105 -7.19 6.54 -5.02
C GLY A 105 -7.89 7.52 -4.08
N ARG A 106 -7.80 7.29 -2.76
CA ARG A 106 -8.51 8.02 -1.69
C ARG A 106 -10.03 7.78 -1.62
N SER A 107 -10.55 6.76 -2.32
CA SER A 107 -11.98 6.46 -2.43
C SER A 107 -12.27 4.97 -2.29
N ALA A 108 -13.48 4.63 -1.85
CA ALA A 108 -13.90 3.24 -1.63
C ALA A 108 -15.44 3.13 -1.65
N VAL A 109 -15.99 1.93 -1.47
CA VAL A 109 -17.45 1.68 -1.39
C VAL A 109 -17.84 1.00 -0.08
N THR A 110 -18.61 1.69 0.76
CA THR A 110 -19.22 1.11 1.97
C THR A 110 -20.53 0.40 1.65
N LEU A 111 -20.58 -0.90 1.93
CA LEU A 111 -21.71 -1.80 1.79
C LEU A 111 -22.36 -2.10 3.15
N GLN A 112 -23.65 -1.82 3.28
CA GLN A 112 -24.51 -2.30 4.37
C GLN A 112 -25.04 -3.71 4.08
N PRO A 113 -25.53 -4.46 5.09
CA PRO A 113 -26.14 -5.77 4.88
C PRO A 113 -27.29 -5.74 3.86
N GLY A 114 -27.12 -6.47 2.76
CA GLY A 114 -28.00 -6.50 1.59
C GLY A 114 -27.41 -5.84 0.33
N GLN A 115 -26.43 -4.94 0.46
CA GLN A 115 -25.79 -4.23 -0.64
C GLN A 115 -24.62 -5.01 -1.28
N TYR A 116 -24.23 -4.61 -2.48
CA TYR A 116 -23.20 -5.26 -3.28
C TYR A 116 -22.34 -4.29 -4.10
N VAL A 117 -21.19 -4.79 -4.57
CA VAL A 117 -20.40 -4.21 -5.66
C VAL A 117 -20.10 -5.30 -6.71
N ASP A 118 -20.29 -4.95 -7.98
CA ASP A 118 -20.15 -5.82 -9.16
C ASP A 118 -18.93 -5.38 -9.99
N PHE A 119 -17.83 -6.12 -9.87
CA PHE A 119 -16.64 -5.96 -10.69
C PHE A 119 -16.73 -6.79 -11.98
N THR A 120 -16.47 -6.19 -13.13
CA THR A 120 -16.35 -6.94 -14.39
C THR A 120 -14.91 -7.42 -14.57
N LEU A 121 -14.69 -8.69 -14.92
CA LEU A 121 -13.34 -9.22 -15.13
C LEU A 121 -12.72 -8.61 -16.41
N PRO A 122 -11.50 -8.03 -16.35
CA PRO A 122 -10.80 -7.51 -17.52
C PRO A 122 -10.11 -8.62 -18.34
N GLY A 123 -9.71 -9.71 -17.67
CA GLY A 123 -9.02 -10.85 -18.24
C GLY A 123 -9.65 -12.19 -17.83
N ALA A 124 -8.99 -13.30 -18.16
CA ALA A 124 -9.32 -14.56 -17.53
C ALA A 124 -8.81 -14.57 -16.08
N ALA A 125 -9.59 -15.11 -15.13
CA ALA A 125 -9.22 -15.18 -13.72
C ALA A 125 -9.77 -16.44 -13.05
N ASN A 126 -9.02 -17.00 -12.10
CA ASN A 126 -9.46 -18.12 -11.26
C ASN A 126 -9.28 -17.83 -9.75
N ALA A 127 -8.74 -16.67 -9.41
CA ALA A 127 -8.56 -16.16 -8.07
C ALA A 127 -8.90 -14.66 -8.01
N ILE A 128 -9.30 -14.20 -6.83
CA ILE A 128 -9.39 -12.78 -6.50
C ILE A 128 -8.69 -12.49 -5.18
N ASN A 129 -8.24 -11.26 -5.01
CA ASN A 129 -7.92 -10.64 -3.74
C ASN A 129 -8.84 -9.44 -3.54
N VAL A 130 -9.18 -9.11 -2.31
CA VAL A 130 -10.06 -7.99 -1.96
C VAL A 130 -9.43 -7.24 -0.82
N ARG A 131 -9.17 -5.94 -0.99
CA ARG A 131 -8.81 -5.03 0.11
C ARG A 131 -10.09 -4.43 0.68
N TYR A 132 -10.23 -4.45 1.99
CA TYR A 132 -11.49 -4.15 2.66
C TYR A 132 -11.27 -3.62 4.08
N SER A 133 -12.31 -3.01 4.65
CA SER A 133 -12.39 -2.71 6.07
C SER A 133 -13.75 -3.17 6.62
N ILE A 134 -13.75 -3.80 7.80
CA ILE A 134 -14.94 -4.01 8.62
C ILE A 134 -14.72 -3.33 9.99
N PRO A 135 -15.76 -2.83 10.67
CA PRO A 135 -15.62 -2.20 11.99
C PRO A 135 -14.99 -3.14 13.02
N ASP A 136 -14.03 -2.64 13.79
CA ASP A 136 -13.41 -3.36 14.90
C ASP A 136 -14.40 -3.74 16.02
N ALA A 137 -14.03 -4.65 16.90
CA ALA A 137 -14.78 -4.96 18.13
C ALA A 137 -14.75 -3.76 19.12
N PRO A 138 -15.78 -3.55 19.95
CA PRO A 138 -15.88 -2.36 20.81
C PRO A 138 -14.80 -2.22 21.90
N ALA A 139 -13.98 -3.26 22.10
CA ALA A 139 -12.89 -3.33 23.07
C ALA A 139 -11.57 -3.77 22.42
N GLY A 140 -11.41 -3.54 21.11
CA GLY A 140 -10.23 -3.95 20.38
C GLY A 140 -10.18 -5.46 20.08
N GLY A 141 -9.06 -5.89 19.50
CA GLY A 141 -8.76 -7.32 19.26
C GLY A 141 -9.55 -7.98 18.12
N GLY A 142 -10.31 -7.20 17.35
CA GLY A 142 -10.93 -7.63 16.09
C GLY A 142 -12.23 -8.41 16.17
N ARG A 143 -12.94 -8.45 15.04
CA ARG A 143 -14.11 -9.33 14.78
C ARG A 143 -13.97 -10.01 13.42
N THR A 144 -14.90 -10.90 13.08
CA THR A 144 -15.01 -11.47 11.72
C THR A 144 -16.36 -11.14 11.07
N SER A 145 -16.43 -11.21 9.73
CA SER A 145 -17.70 -11.14 8.99
C SER A 145 -17.66 -11.90 7.66
N PRO A 146 -18.78 -12.51 7.22
CA PRO A 146 -18.84 -13.22 5.94
C PRO A 146 -19.15 -12.26 4.78
N LEU A 147 -18.27 -12.17 3.79
CA LEU A 147 -18.55 -11.56 2.48
C LEU A 147 -18.96 -12.64 1.49
N LYS A 148 -20.01 -12.41 0.68
CA LYS A 148 -20.49 -13.37 -0.33
C LYS A 148 -19.94 -13.02 -1.70
N VAL A 149 -19.22 -13.97 -2.29
CA VAL A 149 -18.57 -13.85 -3.60
C VAL A 149 -19.29 -14.74 -4.60
N ALA A 150 -19.96 -14.15 -5.59
CA ALA A 150 -20.63 -14.87 -6.67
C ALA A 150 -20.10 -14.41 -8.04
N VAL A 151 -20.16 -15.26 -9.06
CA VAL A 151 -19.80 -14.88 -10.43
C VAL A 151 -20.96 -15.18 -11.37
N ASP A 152 -21.38 -14.19 -12.16
CA ASP A 152 -22.57 -14.21 -13.03
C ASP A 152 -23.86 -14.70 -12.32
N GLY A 153 -24.03 -14.33 -11.03
CA GLY A 153 -25.17 -14.79 -10.21
C GLY A 153 -25.16 -16.28 -9.87
N GLY A 154 -24.05 -16.99 -10.13
CA GLY A 154 -23.86 -18.39 -9.76
C GLY A 154 -23.74 -18.63 -8.26
N ALA A 155 -23.54 -19.89 -7.87
CA ALA A 155 -23.46 -20.30 -6.47
C ALA A 155 -22.38 -19.53 -5.68
N ALA A 156 -22.81 -18.75 -4.69
CA ALA A 156 -21.93 -17.88 -3.91
C ALA A 156 -20.98 -18.67 -2.99
N ARG A 157 -19.70 -18.31 -3.05
CA ARG A 157 -18.70 -18.66 -2.04
C ARG A 157 -18.81 -17.70 -0.86
N THR A 158 -18.26 -18.08 0.29
CA THR A 158 -18.08 -17.17 1.43
C THR A 158 -16.60 -16.91 1.60
N MET A 159 -16.25 -15.64 1.60
CA MET A 159 -14.97 -15.12 2.06
C MET A 159 -15.16 -14.70 3.51
N THR A 160 -14.27 -15.11 4.42
CA THR A 160 -14.32 -14.68 5.82
C THR A 160 -13.39 -13.49 5.97
N LEU A 161 -13.95 -12.33 6.27
CA LEU A 161 -13.25 -11.11 6.60
C LEU A 161 -12.92 -11.08 8.10
N THR A 162 -11.86 -10.38 8.47
CA THR A 162 -11.42 -10.13 9.85
C THR A 162 -11.11 -8.64 10.06
N SER A 163 -10.99 -8.21 11.30
CA SER A 163 -10.38 -6.93 11.69
C SER A 163 -9.32 -7.12 12.77
N GLN A 164 -8.76 -8.33 12.89
CA GLN A 164 -7.77 -8.68 13.91
C GLN A 164 -6.35 -8.17 13.61
N TYR A 165 -6.11 -7.78 12.36
CA TYR A 165 -4.82 -7.29 11.85
C TYR A 165 -4.93 -5.85 11.31
N ALA A 166 -6.08 -5.21 11.54
CA ALA A 166 -6.41 -3.84 11.19
C ALA A 166 -6.84 -3.10 12.46
N TRP A 167 -7.04 -1.78 12.36
CA TRP A 167 -7.42 -0.87 13.45
C TRP A 167 -6.37 -0.78 14.57
N LEU A 168 -5.36 0.04 14.29
CA LEU A 168 -4.41 0.56 15.28
C LEU A 168 -4.89 1.91 15.81
N TYR A 169 -4.57 2.22 17.05
CA TYR A 169 -5.02 3.41 17.76
C TYR A 169 -3.88 4.13 18.50
N ASN A 170 -4.16 5.36 18.92
CA ASN A 170 -3.33 6.17 19.82
C ASN A 170 -2.02 6.69 19.18
N LEU A 171 -1.10 7.18 20.02
CA LEU A 171 0.27 7.52 19.62
C LEU A 171 1.10 6.26 19.36
N TYR A 172 2.25 6.43 18.68
CA TYR A 172 3.25 5.36 18.53
C TYR A 172 3.94 5.04 19.89
N PRO A 173 4.24 3.77 20.20
CA PRO A 173 3.87 2.56 19.45
C PRO A 173 2.38 2.24 19.62
N PHE A 174 1.71 1.96 18.51
CA PHE A 174 0.25 1.95 18.44
C PHE A 174 -0.38 0.77 19.18
N SER A 175 -1.51 1.03 19.85
CA SER A 175 -2.28 0.02 20.60
C SER A 175 -3.46 -0.51 19.77
N ASN A 176 -3.90 -1.73 20.07
CA ASN A 176 -5.13 -2.33 19.55
C ASN A 176 -6.37 -2.08 20.46
N ASP A 177 -6.28 -1.31 21.55
CA ASP A 177 -7.44 -0.92 22.37
C ASP A 177 -8.00 0.46 21.97
N PRO A 178 -9.22 0.55 21.41
CA PRO A 178 -9.89 1.82 21.11
C PRO A 178 -10.26 2.63 22.37
N ASN A 179 -10.20 2.03 23.56
CA ASN A 179 -10.55 2.65 24.83
C ASN A 179 -9.34 3.11 25.65
N ALA A 180 -8.12 2.92 25.14
CA ALA A 180 -6.89 3.33 25.82
C ALA A 180 -6.89 4.84 26.15
N ASP A 181 -6.30 5.21 27.29
CA ASP A 181 -5.90 6.60 27.54
C ASP A 181 -4.67 6.94 26.66
N ILE A 182 -4.29 8.22 26.57
CA ILE A 182 -3.12 8.65 25.79
C ILE A 182 -1.87 7.90 26.29
N LEU A 183 -1.21 7.13 25.41
CA LEU A 183 -0.13 6.21 25.82
C LEU A 183 1.10 6.97 26.32
N HIS A 184 1.40 8.10 25.67
CA HIS A 184 2.53 8.97 25.97
C HIS A 184 2.04 10.39 26.34
N PRO A 185 1.55 10.60 27.57
CA PRO A 185 1.14 11.92 28.05
C PRO A 185 2.35 12.87 28.20
N ASP A 186 3.57 12.35 28.20
CA ASP A 186 4.84 13.06 28.22
C ASP A 186 5.29 13.57 26.84
N TYR A 187 4.68 13.10 25.74
CA TYR A 187 5.00 13.53 24.38
C TYR A 187 4.21 14.78 23.97
N TRP A 188 4.69 15.47 22.93
CA TRP A 188 3.94 16.54 22.27
C TRP A 188 2.76 15.96 21.48
N VAL A 189 1.58 16.59 21.60
CA VAL A 189 0.36 16.18 20.91
C VAL A 189 -0.25 17.36 20.16
N THR A 190 -0.33 17.23 18.83
CA THR A 190 -0.82 18.24 17.88
C THR A 190 -2.18 18.81 18.27
N GLU A 191 -3.11 17.95 18.66
CA GLU A 191 -4.52 18.27 18.91
C GLU A 191 -4.73 19.18 20.14
N CYS A 192 -3.74 19.28 21.04
CA CYS A 192 -3.71 20.27 22.11
C CYS A 192 -2.61 21.33 21.95
N ALA A 193 -1.73 21.19 20.95
CA ALA A 193 -0.46 21.92 20.82
C ALA A 193 0.30 21.99 22.16
N CYS A 194 0.44 20.83 22.81
CA CYS A 194 0.89 20.75 24.20
C CYS A 194 1.56 19.40 24.52
N VAL A 195 2.19 19.32 25.70
CA VAL A 195 2.51 18.04 26.37
C VAL A 195 1.43 17.77 27.42
N PRO A 196 0.58 16.73 27.28
CA PRO A 196 -0.59 16.53 28.16
C PRO A 196 -0.28 16.48 29.67
N GLN A 197 0.81 15.80 30.06
CA GLN A 197 1.24 15.67 31.47
C GLN A 197 1.71 17.01 32.08
N ALA A 198 2.22 17.92 31.25
CA ALA A 198 2.67 19.24 31.67
C ALA A 198 1.55 20.31 31.61
N THR A 199 0.35 19.95 31.14
CA THR A 199 -0.74 20.88 30.84
C THR A 199 -1.84 20.79 31.91
N THR A 200 -2.34 21.95 32.37
CA THR A 200 -3.39 22.04 33.40
C THR A 200 -4.52 22.98 32.93
N PRO A 201 -5.79 22.54 32.90
CA PRO A 201 -6.25 21.18 33.16
C PRO A 201 -5.70 20.19 32.12
N THR A 202 -5.53 18.93 32.52
CA THR A 202 -5.05 17.87 31.63
C THR A 202 -6.00 17.72 30.43
N PRO A 203 -5.51 17.72 29.18
CA PRO A 203 -6.34 17.52 28.00
C PRO A 203 -7.09 16.19 28.04
N VAL A 204 -8.32 16.18 27.52
CA VAL A 204 -9.12 14.97 27.33
C VAL A 204 -9.34 14.76 25.84
N PHE A 205 -8.80 13.67 25.30
CA PHE A 205 -8.92 13.31 23.90
C PHE A 205 -10.16 12.44 23.66
N ALA A 206 -10.78 12.58 22.49
CA ALA A 206 -11.89 11.72 22.08
C ALA A 206 -11.39 10.29 21.82
N LYS A 207 -12.20 9.28 22.18
CA LYS A 207 -11.90 7.86 21.97
C LYS A 207 -12.83 7.25 20.91
N PRO A 208 -12.34 6.41 19.97
CA PRO A 208 -10.93 6.07 19.77
C PRO A 208 -10.09 7.27 19.30
N PHE A 209 -8.88 7.38 19.83
CA PHE A 209 -7.93 8.43 19.45
C PHE A 209 -7.04 7.94 18.31
N ARG A 210 -6.83 8.78 17.28
CA ARG A 210 -5.99 8.50 16.09
C ARG A 210 -6.16 7.07 15.49
N PRO A 211 -7.39 6.61 15.21
CA PRO A 211 -7.60 5.30 14.58
C PRO A 211 -6.97 5.28 13.17
N ASN A 212 -6.21 4.24 12.84
CA ASN A 212 -5.49 4.08 11.58
C ASN A 212 -5.29 2.59 11.23
N HIS A 213 -4.71 2.30 10.07
CA HIS A 213 -4.51 0.95 9.55
C HIS A 213 -5.86 0.21 9.40
N PHE A 214 -6.85 0.89 8.80
CA PHE A 214 -8.26 0.47 8.76
C PHE A 214 -8.52 -0.77 7.90
N TYR A 215 -7.64 -1.05 6.94
CA TYR A 215 -7.85 -2.03 5.88
C TYR A 215 -7.04 -3.32 6.10
N ASP A 216 -7.51 -4.40 5.51
CA ASP A 216 -6.89 -5.73 5.45
C ASP A 216 -7.16 -6.36 4.07
N GLU A 217 -6.42 -7.41 3.69
CA GLU A 217 -6.57 -8.09 2.39
C GLU A 217 -6.91 -9.58 2.50
N GLN A 218 -8.00 -10.00 1.84
CA GLN A 218 -8.45 -11.40 1.85
C GLN A 218 -8.48 -12.02 0.43
N ARG A 219 -7.60 -12.99 0.24
CA ARG A 219 -7.49 -13.82 -0.98
C ARG A 219 -8.55 -14.93 -1.05
N LEU A 220 -9.03 -15.26 -2.25
CA LEU A 220 -9.97 -16.36 -2.52
C LEU A 220 -9.76 -17.02 -3.90
N LEU A 221 -9.55 -18.34 -3.91
CA LEU A 221 -9.64 -19.16 -5.13
C LEU A 221 -11.11 -19.37 -5.54
N LEU A 222 -11.47 -18.95 -6.76
CA LEU A 222 -12.82 -19.09 -7.33
C LEU A 222 -13.14 -20.54 -7.75
N GLY A 223 -12.14 -21.43 -7.77
CA GLY A 223 -12.27 -22.88 -7.99
C GLY A 223 -12.54 -23.31 -9.43
N ARG A 224 -12.59 -22.38 -10.39
CA ARG A 224 -12.50 -22.59 -11.83
C ARG A 224 -12.04 -21.29 -12.50
N THR A 225 -11.56 -21.37 -13.74
CA THR A 225 -11.26 -20.18 -14.55
C THR A 225 -12.52 -19.59 -15.14
N TYR A 226 -12.71 -18.30 -14.91
CA TYR A 226 -13.68 -17.41 -15.52
C TYR A 226 -13.00 -16.56 -16.61
N LYS A 227 -13.80 -15.93 -17.48
CA LYS A 227 -13.36 -15.16 -18.65
C LYS A 227 -13.56 -13.66 -18.42
N ALA A 228 -12.88 -12.86 -19.23
CA ALA A 228 -13.15 -11.43 -19.35
C ALA A 228 -14.64 -11.17 -19.67
N GLY A 229 -15.19 -10.10 -19.11
CA GLY A 229 -16.60 -9.72 -19.25
C GLY A 229 -17.58 -10.44 -18.30
N GLN A 230 -17.14 -11.46 -17.55
CA GLN A 230 -17.95 -12.04 -16.47
C GLN A 230 -17.89 -11.15 -15.21
N THR A 231 -18.97 -11.10 -14.43
CA THR A 231 -19.10 -10.19 -13.29
C THR A 231 -18.90 -10.92 -11.96
N VAL A 232 -17.89 -10.51 -11.19
CA VAL A 232 -17.68 -10.92 -9.80
C VAL A 232 -18.46 -9.96 -8.88
N ARG A 233 -19.48 -10.48 -8.22
CA ARG A 233 -20.23 -9.78 -7.18
C ARG A 233 -19.62 -10.04 -5.81
N LEU A 234 -19.24 -8.98 -5.11
CA LEU A 234 -19.03 -8.97 -3.67
C LEU A 234 -20.29 -8.43 -3.00
N SER A 235 -20.79 -9.09 -1.96
CA SER A 235 -22.06 -8.70 -1.31
C SER A 235 -22.11 -9.03 0.17
N VAL A 236 -22.63 -8.12 0.98
CA VAL A 236 -22.73 -8.27 2.44
C VAL A 236 -24.06 -8.96 2.77
N PRO A 237 -24.07 -10.17 3.37
CA PRO A 237 -25.29 -10.88 3.70
C PRO A 237 -25.98 -10.27 4.93
N ALA A 238 -27.29 -10.52 5.07
CA ALA A 238 -28.06 -10.09 6.22
C ALA A 238 -27.44 -10.60 7.54
N GLY A 239 -27.22 -9.69 8.50
CA GLY A 239 -26.62 -9.98 9.81
C GLY A 239 -25.09 -9.98 9.86
N ALA A 240 -24.38 -9.73 8.76
CA ALA A 240 -22.95 -9.40 8.79
C ALA A 240 -22.72 -7.93 9.22
N ALA A 241 -21.46 -7.57 9.48
CA ALA A 241 -21.07 -6.17 9.64
C ALA A 241 -21.13 -5.42 8.30
N ALA A 242 -21.27 -4.09 8.35
CA ALA A 242 -20.99 -3.25 7.19
C ALA A 242 -19.53 -3.46 6.74
N THR A 243 -19.29 -3.43 5.43
CA THR A 243 -17.97 -3.67 4.83
C THR A 243 -17.66 -2.56 3.85
N THR A 244 -16.57 -1.83 4.06
CA THR A 244 -15.99 -0.98 3.02
C THR A 244 -15.12 -1.85 2.14
N VAL A 245 -15.39 -1.87 0.83
CA VAL A 245 -14.53 -2.49 -0.18
C VAL A 245 -13.71 -1.37 -0.81
N ASP A 246 -12.40 -1.52 -0.81
CA ASP A 246 -11.44 -0.59 -1.41
C ASP A 246 -11.26 -0.95 -2.90
N LEU A 247 -10.75 -2.15 -3.15
CA LEU A 247 -10.45 -2.65 -4.50
C LEU A 247 -10.58 -4.18 -4.59
N MET A 248 -10.51 -4.70 -5.81
CA MET A 248 -10.40 -6.13 -6.07
C MET A 248 -9.33 -6.43 -7.14
N ASP A 249 -8.27 -7.14 -6.75
CA ASP A 249 -7.32 -7.70 -7.70
C ASP A 249 -7.87 -9.00 -8.29
N SER A 250 -7.78 -9.15 -9.61
CA SER A 250 -8.18 -10.37 -10.33
C SER A 250 -6.99 -11.06 -10.99
N GLN A 251 -6.84 -12.37 -10.78
CA GLN A 251 -5.65 -13.13 -11.20
C GLN A 251 -5.97 -14.48 -11.86
N LEU A 252 -5.18 -14.85 -12.87
CA LEU A 252 -5.08 -16.21 -13.41
C LEU A 252 -3.88 -16.93 -12.77
N VAL A 253 -4.11 -17.60 -11.65
CA VAL A 253 -3.11 -18.41 -10.96
C VAL A 253 -2.83 -19.68 -11.76
N ALA A 254 -1.56 -19.95 -12.07
CA ALA A 254 -1.12 -21.18 -12.73
C ALA A 254 -1.33 -22.41 -11.80
N PRO A 255 -1.45 -23.64 -12.32
CA PRO A 255 -1.54 -24.84 -11.48
C PRO A 255 -0.35 -24.97 -10.51
N PRO A 256 -0.52 -25.65 -9.34
CA PRO A 256 0.56 -25.80 -8.38
C PRO A 256 1.78 -26.51 -9.00
N LYS A 257 2.96 -25.93 -8.77
CA LYS A 257 4.24 -26.55 -9.09
C LYS A 257 4.39 -27.86 -8.31
N VAL A 258 5.04 -28.85 -8.92
CA VAL A 258 5.43 -30.11 -8.27
C VAL A 258 6.92 -30.30 -8.48
N ASP A 259 7.69 -30.35 -7.39
CA ASP A 259 9.08 -30.82 -7.41
C ASP A 259 9.14 -32.27 -6.88
N LEU A 260 9.89 -33.13 -7.57
CA LEU A 260 10.05 -34.55 -7.27
C LEU A 260 11.48 -34.88 -6.79
N PRO A 261 12.57 -34.40 -7.43
CA PRO A 261 13.93 -34.51 -6.91
C PRO A 261 14.22 -33.54 -5.74
N ALA A 262 13.39 -33.56 -4.69
CA ALA A 262 13.50 -32.67 -3.54
C ALA A 262 13.18 -33.36 -2.20
N ALA A 263 13.72 -32.82 -1.11
CA ALA A 263 13.39 -33.19 0.26
C ALA A 263 11.99 -32.65 0.62
N ASN A 264 10.96 -33.42 0.27
CA ASN A 264 9.57 -33.10 0.55
C ASN A 264 9.27 -33.17 2.06
N VAL A 265 8.86 -32.05 2.67
CA VAL A 265 8.66 -31.92 4.13
C VAL A 265 7.64 -32.90 4.72
N LEU A 266 6.70 -33.42 3.91
CA LEU A 266 5.73 -34.42 4.36
C LEU A 266 6.40 -35.73 4.77
N LEU A 267 7.53 -36.10 4.14
CA LEU A 267 8.31 -37.29 4.50
C LEU A 267 9.03 -37.15 5.84
N PHE A 268 9.13 -35.93 6.38
CA PHE A 268 9.72 -35.61 7.67
C PHE A 268 8.67 -35.32 8.76
N GLY A 269 7.38 -35.45 8.42
CA GLY A 269 6.25 -35.38 9.36
C GLY A 269 5.48 -34.05 9.38
N ALA A 270 5.75 -33.13 8.45
CA ALA A 270 5.04 -31.84 8.36
C ALA A 270 3.53 -32.03 8.13
N ASP A 271 2.71 -31.14 8.69
CA ASP A 271 1.25 -31.23 8.64
C ASP A 271 0.66 -30.19 7.67
N PRO A 272 0.19 -30.58 6.47
CA PRO A 272 -0.37 -29.68 5.47
C PRO A 272 -1.79 -29.18 5.80
N THR A 273 -2.34 -29.54 6.98
CA THR A 273 -3.65 -29.08 7.46
C THR A 273 -3.55 -27.93 8.46
N GLY A 274 -2.34 -27.50 8.85
CA GLY A 274 -2.11 -26.39 9.77
C GLY A 274 -2.52 -26.67 11.22
N ARG A 275 -2.71 -27.95 11.59
CA ARG A 275 -3.20 -28.38 12.92
C ARG A 275 -2.11 -28.73 13.92
N ARG A 276 -0.86 -28.82 13.47
CA ARG A 276 0.32 -29.21 14.25
C ARG A 276 1.52 -28.46 13.71
N ASP A 277 2.40 -28.04 14.61
CA ASP A 277 3.66 -27.39 14.25
C ASP A 277 4.50 -28.31 13.35
N SER A 278 5.01 -27.74 12.26
CA SER A 278 5.78 -28.36 11.20
C SER A 278 7.23 -27.88 11.16
N ALA A 279 7.65 -26.93 12.00
CA ALA A 279 9.00 -26.38 12.05
C ALA A 279 10.05 -27.48 12.23
N ASP A 280 9.79 -28.37 13.18
CA ASP A 280 10.61 -29.56 13.46
C ASP A 280 10.70 -30.55 12.29
N ALA A 281 9.75 -30.55 11.36
CA ALA A 281 9.80 -31.38 10.15
C ALA A 281 10.53 -30.65 9.00
N ILE A 282 10.35 -29.33 8.91
CA ILE A 282 11.08 -28.44 7.99
C ILE A 282 12.59 -28.50 8.30
N ASP A 283 13.00 -28.36 9.56
CA ASP A 283 14.42 -28.45 9.97
C ASP A 283 15.03 -29.82 9.65
N LYS A 284 14.27 -30.91 9.82
CA LYS A 284 14.71 -32.26 9.44
C LYS A 284 14.85 -32.39 7.92
N ALA A 285 13.96 -31.77 7.15
CA ALA A 285 14.05 -31.71 5.70
C ALA A 285 15.25 -30.88 5.23
N ILE A 286 15.49 -29.70 5.81
CA ILE A 286 16.69 -28.85 5.56
C ILE A 286 17.97 -29.65 5.85
N ALA A 287 18.06 -30.27 7.03
CA ALA A 287 19.22 -31.04 7.43
C ALA A 287 19.49 -32.25 6.51
N PHE A 288 18.44 -32.90 5.98
CA PHE A 288 18.57 -33.95 4.97
C PHE A 288 18.97 -33.39 3.61
N ALA A 289 18.31 -32.33 3.15
CA ALA A 289 18.53 -31.67 1.86
C ALA A 289 20.01 -31.28 1.68
N LYS A 290 20.60 -30.63 2.70
CA LYS A 290 22.04 -30.30 2.75
C LYS A 290 22.95 -31.50 2.54
N ARG A 291 22.68 -32.63 3.22
CA ARG A 291 23.50 -33.86 3.12
C ARG A 291 23.28 -34.64 1.82
N ALA A 292 22.13 -34.45 1.17
CA ALA A 292 21.75 -35.12 -0.06
C ALA A 292 22.00 -34.28 -1.33
N HIS A 293 22.44 -33.02 -1.16
CA HIS A 293 22.54 -32.01 -2.23
C HIS A 293 21.22 -31.82 -3.00
N LEU A 294 20.11 -31.76 -2.25
CA LEU A 294 18.75 -31.53 -2.76
C LEU A 294 18.21 -30.18 -2.28
N LYS A 295 17.12 -29.72 -2.93
CA LYS A 295 16.26 -28.65 -2.39
C LYS A 295 15.35 -29.19 -1.29
N VAL A 296 14.78 -28.31 -0.47
CA VAL A 296 13.57 -28.59 0.32
C VAL A 296 12.34 -28.22 -0.52
N TYR A 297 11.33 -29.08 -0.53
CA TYR A 297 10.05 -28.81 -1.21
C TYR A 297 8.89 -28.84 -0.22
N ILE A 298 8.08 -27.78 -0.24
CA ILE A 298 6.89 -27.63 0.59
C ILE A 298 5.65 -27.70 -0.33
N PRO A 299 4.99 -28.87 -0.45
CA PRO A 299 3.86 -29.06 -1.37
C PRO A 299 2.60 -28.24 -0.96
N PRO A 300 1.51 -28.29 -1.74
CA PRO A 300 0.28 -27.58 -1.41
C PRO A 300 -0.28 -27.96 -0.03
N GLY A 301 -0.60 -26.96 0.79
CA GLY A 301 -1.07 -27.12 2.15
C GLY A 301 -0.89 -25.85 2.98
N THR A 302 -1.53 -25.82 4.15
CA THR A 302 -1.24 -24.84 5.21
C THR A 302 -0.36 -25.52 6.24
N TYR A 303 0.76 -24.93 6.59
CA TYR A 303 1.73 -25.47 7.55
C TYR A 303 1.85 -24.54 8.74
N GLN A 304 1.62 -25.07 9.94
CA GLN A 304 1.82 -24.29 11.17
C GLN A 304 3.31 -24.26 11.52
N VAL A 305 3.86 -23.10 11.85
CA VAL A 305 5.24 -22.87 12.28
C VAL A 305 5.22 -21.73 13.29
N ASN A 306 5.45 -22.01 14.59
CA ASN A 306 5.34 -20.99 15.65
C ASN A 306 6.71 -20.53 16.19
N ARG A 307 7.76 -20.65 15.37
CA ARG A 307 9.13 -20.17 15.64
C ARG A 307 9.89 -19.94 14.34
N HIS A 308 11.02 -19.25 14.41
CA HIS A 308 11.84 -19.00 13.22
C HIS A 308 12.48 -20.31 12.71
N ILE A 309 12.54 -20.44 11.38
CA ILE A 309 13.27 -21.48 10.66
C ILE A 309 14.63 -20.90 10.26
N ILE A 310 15.73 -21.46 10.78
CA ILE A 310 17.07 -20.94 10.48
C ILE A 310 17.56 -21.49 9.14
N VAL A 311 17.72 -20.61 8.17
CA VAL A 311 18.13 -20.91 6.80
C VAL A 311 19.55 -20.44 6.51
N ASP A 312 20.25 -21.27 5.74
CA ASP A 312 21.69 -21.19 5.46
C ASP A 312 21.98 -22.28 4.42
N HIS A 313 22.73 -22.01 3.34
CA HIS A 313 23.15 -23.00 2.33
C HIS A 313 22.02 -23.98 1.94
N VAL A 314 20.87 -23.43 1.51
CA VAL A 314 19.64 -24.19 1.27
C VAL A 314 18.70 -23.49 0.28
N THR A 315 18.18 -24.26 -0.67
CA THR A 315 17.03 -23.85 -1.50
C THR A 315 15.75 -24.43 -0.90
N ILE A 316 14.73 -23.59 -0.69
CA ILE A 316 13.38 -23.96 -0.22
C ILE A 316 12.36 -23.46 -1.23
N GLU A 317 11.61 -24.38 -1.83
CA GLU A 317 10.59 -24.06 -2.85
C GLU A 317 9.21 -24.54 -2.42
N GLY A 318 8.21 -23.66 -2.58
CA GLY A 318 6.80 -24.02 -2.47
C GLY A 318 6.18 -24.42 -3.82
N ALA A 319 4.90 -24.78 -3.78
CA ALA A 319 4.10 -25.09 -4.97
C ALA A 319 3.49 -23.85 -5.66
N GLY A 320 3.79 -22.65 -5.17
CA GLY A 320 3.16 -21.37 -5.51
C GLY A 320 2.51 -20.74 -4.27
N ASN A 321 2.61 -19.41 -4.12
CA ASN A 321 2.15 -18.67 -2.94
C ASN A 321 0.61 -18.64 -2.72
N TRP A 322 -0.15 -19.22 -3.65
CA TRP A 322 -1.59 -19.51 -3.54
C TRP A 322 -1.91 -20.94 -3.04
N TYR A 323 -0.89 -21.81 -2.95
CA TYR A 323 -1.05 -23.24 -2.67
C TYR A 323 -0.26 -23.69 -1.45
N THR A 324 0.94 -23.16 -1.26
CA THR A 324 1.78 -23.41 -0.08
C THR A 324 1.72 -22.19 0.83
N VAL A 325 1.15 -22.35 2.02
CA VAL A 325 1.07 -21.30 3.05
C VAL A 325 1.76 -21.78 4.31
N VAL A 326 2.77 -21.06 4.77
CA VAL A 326 3.38 -21.24 6.09
C VAL A 326 2.80 -20.16 7.00
N LYS A 327 2.22 -20.52 8.13
CA LYS A 327 1.69 -19.54 9.09
C LYS A 327 1.97 -19.92 10.54
N GLY A 328 2.03 -18.94 11.42
CA GLY A 328 2.30 -19.15 12.85
C GLY A 328 1.31 -18.41 13.72
N HIS A 329 1.30 -18.76 15.00
CA HIS A 329 0.90 -17.82 16.05
C HIS A 329 2.10 -16.96 16.47
N GLN A 330 1.81 -15.76 16.97
CA GLN A 330 2.72 -15.08 17.89
C GLN A 330 2.76 -15.87 19.21
N VAL A 331 3.96 -16.08 19.77
CA VAL A 331 4.17 -16.89 20.97
C VAL A 331 5.06 -16.14 21.96
N ASP A 332 4.53 -15.93 23.16
CA ASP A 332 5.20 -15.32 24.31
C ASP A 332 6.48 -16.11 24.68
N LEU A 333 7.59 -15.40 24.83
CA LEU A 333 8.85 -15.94 25.32
C LEU A 333 8.94 -15.77 26.84
N ALA A 334 9.27 -16.85 27.56
CA ALA A 334 9.38 -16.85 29.02
C ALA A 334 10.46 -15.89 29.57
N THR A 335 11.40 -15.48 28.71
CA THR A 335 12.37 -14.39 28.92
C THR A 335 12.65 -13.73 27.57
N PRO A 336 12.92 -12.41 27.52
CA PRO A 336 13.30 -11.72 26.29
C PRO A 336 14.48 -12.39 25.57
N ALA A 337 14.44 -12.41 24.23
CA ALA A 337 15.47 -13.01 23.40
C ALA A 337 16.80 -12.22 23.49
N PRO A 338 17.95 -12.90 23.53
CA PRO A 338 19.26 -12.24 23.43
C PRO A 338 19.40 -11.55 22.06
N GLY A 339 20.20 -10.48 22.01
CA GLY A 339 20.51 -9.78 20.76
C GLY A 339 19.50 -8.72 20.31
N GLY A 340 18.23 -8.78 20.76
CA GLY A 340 17.22 -7.78 20.38
C GLY A 340 16.13 -7.47 21.41
N GLY A 341 15.98 -8.27 22.47
CA GLY A 341 14.93 -8.04 23.49
C GLY A 341 13.53 -8.48 23.10
N SER A 342 13.37 -9.17 21.96
CA SER A 342 12.11 -9.80 21.50
C SER A 342 11.43 -10.55 22.64
N VAL A 343 10.21 -10.15 22.99
CA VAL A 343 9.35 -10.81 23.98
C VAL A 343 8.43 -11.84 23.34
N HIS A 344 8.28 -11.82 22.01
CA HIS A 344 7.59 -12.86 21.24
C HIS A 344 8.50 -13.52 20.20
N THR A 345 8.02 -14.64 19.65
CA THR A 345 8.47 -15.24 18.37
C THR A 345 7.25 -15.64 17.53
N GLY A 346 7.45 -16.01 16.27
CA GLY A 346 6.36 -16.43 15.37
C GLY A 346 6.86 -17.19 14.16
N VAL A 347 6.07 -17.24 13.08
CA VAL A 347 6.57 -17.75 11.78
C VAL A 347 7.59 -16.79 11.20
N GLY A 348 8.68 -17.32 10.66
CA GLY A 348 9.65 -16.57 9.87
C GLY A 348 10.77 -17.45 9.33
N PHE A 349 11.42 -17.02 8.25
CA PHE A 349 12.62 -17.69 7.70
C PHE A 349 13.82 -16.76 7.88
N TYR A 350 14.77 -17.16 8.74
CA TYR A 350 15.82 -16.27 9.22
C TYR A 350 17.22 -16.77 8.84
N GLY A 351 18.06 -15.89 8.32
CA GLY A 351 19.51 -16.08 8.35
C GLY A 351 20.05 -16.10 9.79
N LYS A 352 21.29 -16.54 9.98
CA LYS A 352 21.98 -16.33 11.26
C LYS A 352 22.29 -14.84 11.44
N ASP A 353 22.49 -14.42 12.68
CA ASP A 353 23.01 -13.09 13.01
C ASP A 353 24.33 -12.84 12.27
N ALA A 354 24.56 -11.63 11.75
CA ALA A 354 25.83 -11.30 11.10
C ALA A 354 27.04 -11.49 12.04
N ALA A 355 26.87 -11.17 13.32
CA ALA A 355 27.87 -11.41 14.37
C ALA A 355 28.19 -12.90 14.61
N ALA A 356 27.31 -13.81 14.21
CA ALA A 356 27.52 -15.27 14.22
C ALA A 356 28.10 -15.80 12.88
N GLY A 357 28.53 -14.90 11.99
CA GLY A 357 29.02 -15.20 10.64
C GLY A 357 27.95 -15.18 9.56
N GLY A 358 26.70 -14.84 9.90
CA GLY A 358 25.58 -14.75 8.97
C GLY A 358 25.20 -16.08 8.30
N SER A 359 24.34 -16.01 7.29
CA SER A 359 24.02 -17.10 6.37
C SER A 359 24.33 -16.69 4.93
N SER A 360 24.55 -17.69 4.07
CA SER A 360 24.72 -17.48 2.63
C SER A 360 24.11 -18.61 1.81
N ASP A 361 23.99 -18.44 0.48
CA ASP A 361 23.50 -19.48 -0.44
C ASP A 361 22.07 -19.94 -0.06
N VAL A 362 21.20 -18.97 0.27
CA VAL A 362 19.80 -19.20 0.65
C VAL A 362 18.89 -18.78 -0.49
N HIS A 363 18.02 -19.69 -0.95
CA HIS A 363 17.10 -19.44 -2.05
C HIS A 363 15.68 -19.81 -1.63
N LEU A 364 14.83 -18.81 -1.35
CA LEU A 364 13.44 -18.99 -0.94
C LEU A 364 12.51 -18.62 -2.10
N SER A 365 11.58 -19.50 -2.49
CA SER A 365 10.61 -19.15 -3.54
C SER A 365 9.25 -19.84 -3.47
N GLY A 366 8.22 -19.16 -3.98
CA GLY A 366 6.93 -19.77 -4.31
C GLY A 366 6.08 -20.29 -3.14
N PHE A 367 6.13 -19.65 -1.97
CA PHE A 367 5.21 -19.90 -0.85
C PHE A 367 4.71 -18.60 -0.22
N ALA A 368 3.66 -18.68 0.58
CA ALA A 368 3.20 -17.56 1.41
C ALA A 368 3.68 -17.71 2.86
N ILE A 369 3.90 -16.58 3.51
CA ILE A 369 4.14 -16.43 4.95
C ILE A 369 2.98 -15.60 5.50
N GLN A 370 2.29 -16.09 6.54
CA GLN A 370 1.25 -15.31 7.23
C GLN A 370 1.48 -15.34 8.74
N GLY A 371 1.75 -14.18 9.35
CA GLY A 371 1.91 -14.07 10.79
C GLY A 371 0.58 -14.14 11.55
N ASP A 372 0.63 -13.59 12.76
CA ASP A 372 -0.50 -13.39 13.66
C ASP A 372 -0.24 -12.15 14.55
N VAL A 373 0.48 -11.16 14.01
CA VAL A 373 0.95 -9.94 14.70
C VAL A 373 -0.12 -8.86 14.63
N ARG A 374 -0.44 -8.21 15.75
CA ARG A 374 -1.65 -7.34 15.90
C ARG A 374 -1.39 -5.99 16.59
N GLU A 375 -0.13 -5.68 16.86
CA GLU A 375 0.32 -4.42 17.46
C GLU A 375 1.82 -4.24 17.16
N ARG A 376 2.33 -3.02 17.37
CA ARG A 376 3.74 -2.71 17.06
C ARG A 376 4.61 -2.82 18.31
N ILE A 377 5.46 -3.83 18.36
CA ILE A 377 6.52 -3.98 19.36
C ILE A 377 7.85 -4.03 18.62
N ASP A 378 8.58 -2.91 18.59
CA ASP A 378 9.74 -2.76 17.70
C ASP A 378 10.90 -3.71 18.03
N THR A 379 11.05 -4.09 19.30
CA THR A 379 12.02 -5.12 19.75
C THR A 379 11.69 -6.53 19.29
N ASP A 380 10.44 -6.81 18.87
CA ASP A 380 10.06 -8.16 18.45
C ASP A 380 10.54 -8.49 17.03
N GLN A 381 11.16 -9.66 16.90
CA GLN A 381 11.63 -10.22 15.65
C GLN A 381 10.57 -11.14 15.02
N VAL A 382 9.32 -10.65 14.93
CA VAL A 382 8.19 -11.38 14.33
C VAL A 382 7.95 -10.96 12.87
N ASN A 383 9.04 -10.99 12.10
CA ASN A 383 9.08 -10.59 10.69
C ASN A 383 8.94 -11.81 9.76
N GLY A 384 8.49 -11.61 8.53
CA GLY A 384 8.37 -12.72 7.57
C GLY A 384 9.73 -13.37 7.25
N ILE A 385 10.75 -12.54 7.05
CA ILE A 385 12.14 -12.93 6.82
C ILE A 385 13.06 -12.00 7.63
N GLY A 386 14.23 -12.49 8.07
CA GLY A 386 15.27 -11.60 8.57
C GLY A 386 16.65 -12.23 8.82
N GLY A 387 17.48 -11.53 9.58
CA GLY A 387 18.89 -11.89 9.81
C GLY A 387 19.79 -11.62 8.58
N SER A 388 21.02 -12.13 8.58
CA SER A 388 22.01 -11.88 7.52
C SER A 388 21.96 -12.96 6.44
N LEU A 389 21.69 -12.56 5.17
CA LEU A 389 21.55 -13.45 4.00
C LEU A 389 22.42 -13.00 2.81
N SER A 390 23.70 -13.35 2.80
CA SER A 390 24.60 -13.02 1.67
C SER A 390 24.45 -13.98 0.48
N ASN A 391 24.71 -13.53 -0.75
CA ASN A 391 24.63 -14.36 -1.97
C ASN A 391 23.35 -15.20 -2.05
N SER A 392 22.19 -14.55 -1.90
CA SER A 392 20.90 -15.21 -1.62
C SER A 392 19.78 -14.62 -2.46
N THR A 393 18.66 -15.34 -2.61
CA THR A 393 17.49 -14.87 -3.38
C THR A 393 16.16 -15.15 -2.68
N ILE A 394 15.23 -14.21 -2.74
CA ILE A 394 13.87 -14.32 -2.20
C ILE A 394 12.89 -13.94 -3.32
N ASP A 395 12.22 -14.94 -3.91
CA ASP A 395 11.44 -14.76 -5.15
C ASP A 395 9.98 -15.22 -5.07
N GLY A 396 9.06 -14.36 -5.49
CA GLY A 396 7.65 -14.73 -5.72
C GLY A 396 6.88 -15.15 -4.45
N LEU A 397 7.30 -14.70 -3.27
CA LEU A 397 6.58 -14.95 -2.02
C LEU A 397 5.34 -14.06 -1.88
N TYR A 398 4.49 -14.41 -0.92
CA TYR A 398 3.40 -13.53 -0.43
C TYR A 398 3.55 -13.42 1.10
N ILE A 399 3.73 -12.22 1.65
CA ILE A 399 3.96 -12.00 3.09
C ILE A 399 2.86 -11.09 3.67
N GLN A 400 2.31 -11.46 4.83
CA GLN A 400 1.16 -10.79 5.43
C GLN A 400 1.10 -10.96 6.97
N HIS A 401 0.58 -9.96 7.69
CA HIS A 401 0.31 -10.00 9.15
C HIS A 401 1.55 -10.27 10.03
N THR A 402 2.69 -9.75 9.59
CA THR A 402 3.98 -9.74 10.31
C THR A 402 4.32 -8.30 10.75
N LYS A 403 5.29 -8.12 11.67
CA LYS A 403 5.71 -6.76 12.06
C LYS A 403 6.32 -6.05 10.84
N VAL A 404 7.37 -6.65 10.30
CA VAL A 404 8.02 -6.24 9.05
C VAL A 404 7.96 -7.39 8.05
N GLY A 405 7.83 -7.09 6.76
CA GLY A 405 7.82 -8.12 5.71
C GLY A 405 9.16 -8.85 5.63
N MET A 406 10.25 -8.09 5.50
CA MET A 406 11.63 -8.60 5.56
C MET A 406 12.58 -7.58 6.23
N TRP A 407 13.30 -7.97 7.30
CA TRP A 407 14.23 -7.10 8.04
C TRP A 407 15.64 -7.69 8.07
N PHE A 408 16.61 -7.05 7.42
CA PHE A 408 17.96 -7.60 7.25
C PHE A 408 18.99 -6.82 8.06
N ASP A 409 19.47 -7.42 9.15
CA ASP A 409 20.59 -6.90 9.94
C ASP A 409 21.92 -7.39 9.35
N GLY A 410 22.70 -6.45 8.79
CA GLY A 410 24.01 -6.71 8.22
C GLY A 410 25.17 -6.76 9.24
N PRO A 411 26.43 -6.77 8.77
CA PRO A 411 26.83 -6.67 7.37
C PRO A 411 26.45 -7.90 6.52
N MET A 412 26.15 -7.66 5.25
CA MET A 412 25.87 -8.71 4.25
C MET A 412 26.01 -8.18 2.82
N SER A 413 26.06 -9.09 1.83
CA SER A 413 26.23 -8.68 0.43
C SER A 413 25.53 -9.57 -0.60
N ASN A 414 25.08 -8.99 -1.71
CA ASN A 414 24.49 -9.68 -2.86
C ASN A 414 23.23 -10.51 -2.52
N LEU A 415 22.26 -9.90 -1.82
CA LEU A 415 20.89 -10.40 -1.71
C LEU A 415 20.03 -9.87 -2.88
N ARG A 416 19.13 -10.70 -3.42
CA ARG A 416 18.12 -10.31 -4.42
C ARG A 416 16.71 -10.61 -3.92
N ILE A 417 15.86 -9.60 -3.87
CA ILE A 417 14.46 -9.72 -3.44
C ILE A 417 13.56 -9.35 -4.62
N THR A 418 12.89 -10.34 -5.22
CA THR A 418 12.22 -10.20 -6.51
C THR A 418 10.78 -10.70 -6.55
N ASN A 419 9.91 -9.99 -7.27
CA ASN A 419 8.55 -10.43 -7.61
C ASN A 419 7.64 -10.77 -6.40
N ASN A 420 7.96 -10.32 -5.20
CA ASN A 420 7.19 -10.63 -3.98
C ASN A 420 5.97 -9.73 -3.85
N VAL A 421 4.96 -10.20 -3.11
CA VAL A 421 3.80 -9.42 -2.66
C VAL A 421 3.88 -9.31 -1.14
N ILE A 422 3.91 -8.10 -0.59
CA ILE A 422 3.99 -7.85 0.86
C ILE A 422 2.84 -6.91 1.23
N VAL A 423 1.87 -7.38 1.99
CA VAL A 423 0.70 -6.58 2.38
C VAL A 423 0.42 -6.67 3.87
N ASP A 424 -0.31 -5.70 4.42
CA ASP A 424 -0.78 -5.68 5.81
C ASP A 424 0.36 -5.93 6.81
N GLN A 425 1.32 -5.01 6.82
CA GLN A 425 2.47 -4.99 7.74
C GLN A 425 2.28 -3.88 8.78
N ILE A 426 2.65 -4.13 10.03
CA ILE A 426 2.45 -3.17 11.13
C ILE A 426 3.61 -2.15 11.25
N ALA A 427 4.73 -2.44 10.60
CA ALA A 427 5.84 -1.52 10.34
C ALA A 427 6.26 -1.64 8.86
N ASP A 428 7.56 -1.64 8.59
CA ASP A 428 8.17 -1.63 7.27
C ASP A 428 7.74 -2.81 6.35
N GLY A 429 7.83 -2.60 5.04
CA GLY A 429 7.71 -3.70 4.07
C GLY A 429 9.01 -4.48 3.92
N ILE A 430 10.09 -3.81 3.52
CA ILE A 430 11.47 -4.35 3.48
C ILE A 430 12.44 -3.31 4.01
N ASN A 431 13.29 -3.67 4.97
CA ASN A 431 14.37 -2.81 5.47
C ASN A 431 15.74 -3.50 5.32
N PHE A 432 16.67 -2.81 4.64
CA PHE A 432 18.11 -3.10 4.65
C PHE A 432 18.77 -2.29 5.76
N HIS A 433 19.19 -2.95 6.83
CA HIS A 433 19.71 -2.32 8.04
C HIS A 433 21.20 -2.65 8.25
N THR A 434 22.02 -1.59 8.42
CA THR A 434 23.45 -1.62 8.80
C THR A 434 24.37 -2.51 7.96
N GLY A 435 24.93 -1.94 6.88
CA GLY A 435 26.02 -2.56 6.12
C GLY A 435 25.57 -3.62 5.12
N VAL A 436 24.35 -3.50 4.60
CA VAL A 436 23.88 -4.28 3.45
C VAL A 436 24.49 -3.70 2.18
N THR A 437 25.08 -4.53 1.31
CA THR A 437 25.76 -4.05 0.11
C THR A 437 25.44 -4.84 -1.16
N HIS A 438 25.62 -4.23 -2.34
CA HIS A 438 25.48 -4.88 -3.65
C HIS A 438 24.16 -5.64 -3.85
N SER A 439 23.12 -5.26 -3.11
CA SER A 439 21.86 -6.00 -2.98
C SER A 439 20.72 -5.24 -3.66
N ALA A 440 19.69 -5.97 -4.11
CA ALA A 440 18.61 -5.38 -4.91
C ALA A 440 17.22 -5.82 -4.45
N ILE A 441 16.31 -4.84 -4.37
CA ILE A 441 14.87 -5.00 -4.16
C ILE A 441 14.20 -4.61 -5.48
N SER A 442 13.68 -5.57 -6.25
CA SER A 442 13.14 -5.27 -7.58
C SER A 442 11.85 -6.02 -7.97
N GLY A 443 10.91 -5.32 -8.61
CA GLY A 443 9.67 -5.91 -9.10
C GLY A 443 8.68 -6.34 -8.01
N ASN A 444 8.83 -5.86 -6.76
CA ASN A 444 7.97 -6.24 -5.65
C ASN A 444 6.75 -5.31 -5.55
N PHE A 445 5.62 -5.86 -5.09
CA PHE A 445 4.40 -5.11 -4.81
C PHE A 445 4.17 -5.03 -3.31
N LEU A 446 3.97 -3.82 -2.80
CA LEU A 446 3.72 -3.55 -1.40
C LEU A 446 2.47 -2.69 -1.23
N ARG A 447 1.59 -3.05 -0.30
CA ARG A 447 0.37 -2.29 0.00
C ARG A 447 0.08 -2.34 1.50
N ASN A 448 -0.40 -1.23 2.08
CA ASN A 448 -0.85 -1.20 3.48
C ASN A 448 0.26 -1.54 4.50
N THR A 449 1.42 -0.87 4.45
CA THR A 449 2.48 -0.95 5.48
C THR A 449 2.26 0.07 6.60
N GLY A 450 2.79 -0.21 7.80
CA GLY A 450 2.64 0.61 9.01
C GLY A 450 3.89 1.44 9.35
N ASP A 451 4.86 1.46 8.45
CA ASP A 451 6.02 2.36 8.36
C ASP A 451 6.54 2.35 6.90
N ASP A 452 7.75 2.89 6.69
CA ASP A 452 8.52 2.89 5.45
C ASP A 452 8.36 1.58 4.65
N ALA A 453 7.66 1.63 3.51
CA ALA A 453 7.38 0.41 2.76
C ALA A 453 8.67 -0.25 2.24
N LEU A 454 9.65 0.55 1.79
CA LEU A 454 11.00 0.11 1.41
C LEU A 454 12.05 1.05 2.03
N ALA A 455 13.01 0.51 2.77
CA ALA A 455 14.02 1.29 3.48
C ALA A 455 15.46 0.78 3.28
N MET A 456 16.41 1.71 3.21
CA MET A 456 17.83 1.49 3.49
C MET A 456 18.20 2.34 4.70
N TRP A 457 18.64 1.72 5.80
CA TRP A 457 18.98 2.38 7.05
C TRP A 457 20.40 2.04 7.50
N SER A 458 21.32 2.95 7.17
CA SER A 458 22.76 2.80 7.39
C SER A 458 23.16 3.11 8.83
N GLU A 459 22.50 2.52 9.82
CA GLU A 459 22.80 2.70 11.24
C GLU A 459 24.22 2.23 11.55
N LYS A 460 25.14 3.14 11.93
CA LYS A 460 26.56 2.87 12.27
C LYS A 460 27.45 2.27 11.17
N THR A 461 26.87 1.81 10.05
CA THR A 461 27.57 1.19 8.92
C THR A 461 26.87 1.58 7.62
N GLU A 462 27.59 2.12 6.64
CA GLU A 462 27.04 2.46 5.32
C GLU A 462 26.46 1.24 4.60
N ASP A 463 25.19 1.33 4.18
CA ASP A 463 24.65 0.47 3.13
C ASP A 463 25.12 1.01 1.78
N ALA A 464 25.71 0.16 0.95
CA ALA A 464 26.46 0.62 -0.21
C ALA A 464 26.19 -0.17 -1.51
N ASN A 465 26.10 0.54 -2.64
CA ASN A 465 25.92 -0.03 -3.98
C ASN A 465 24.62 -0.88 -4.11
N ASN A 466 23.56 -0.50 -3.40
CA ASN A 466 22.26 -1.18 -3.44
C ASN A 466 21.30 -0.55 -4.48
N THR A 467 20.21 -1.26 -4.79
CA THR A 467 19.25 -0.85 -5.83
C THR A 467 17.81 -1.19 -5.45
N ILE A 468 16.93 -0.19 -5.44
CA ILE A 468 15.47 -0.34 -5.26
C ILE A 468 14.79 0.01 -6.59
N ASP A 469 14.38 -1.00 -7.36
CA ASP A 469 14.06 -0.85 -8.78
C ASP A 469 12.70 -1.46 -9.22
N HIS A 470 11.88 -0.72 -9.97
CA HIS A 470 10.59 -1.21 -10.50
C HIS A 470 9.64 -1.82 -9.43
N ASN A 471 9.60 -1.28 -8.21
CA ASN A 471 8.65 -1.73 -7.18
C ASN A 471 7.37 -0.87 -7.22
N THR A 472 6.21 -1.46 -6.87
CA THR A 472 4.97 -0.71 -6.61
C THR A 472 4.73 -0.64 -5.10
N VAL A 473 4.45 0.55 -4.59
CA VAL A 473 4.05 0.83 -3.20
C VAL A 473 2.71 1.55 -3.19
N GLN A 474 1.76 1.09 -2.39
CA GLN A 474 0.45 1.71 -2.18
C GLN A 474 0.11 1.88 -0.70
N THR A 475 -0.47 3.02 -0.34
CA THR A 475 -1.08 3.30 0.98
C THR A 475 -0.21 2.95 2.21
N PRO A 476 1.05 3.39 2.33
CA PRO A 476 1.79 3.30 3.59
C PRO A 476 1.15 4.25 4.63
N VAL A 477 0.71 3.67 5.75
CA VAL A 477 -0.15 4.27 6.79
C VAL A 477 0.59 5.24 7.72
N LEU A 478 1.92 5.12 7.74
CA LEU A 478 2.86 5.98 8.44
C LEU A 478 4.10 6.12 7.56
N ALA A 479 4.83 7.22 7.72
CA ALA A 479 6.14 7.42 7.10
C ALA A 479 6.09 7.29 5.57
N ASN A 480 7.06 6.63 4.95
CA ASN A 480 7.39 6.83 3.54
C ASN A 480 7.05 5.63 2.63
N GLY A 481 7.03 5.88 1.33
CA GLY A 481 6.99 4.80 0.34
C GLY A 481 8.36 4.18 0.12
N ILE A 482 9.39 4.99 -0.14
CA ILE A 482 10.79 4.57 -0.18
C ILE A 482 11.63 5.57 0.63
N ALA A 483 12.44 5.07 1.57
CA ALA A 483 13.34 5.87 2.38
C ALA A 483 14.81 5.43 2.20
N ALA A 484 15.70 6.42 2.10
CA ALA A 484 17.14 6.24 2.24
C ALA A 484 17.62 7.06 3.45
N TYR A 485 18.28 6.39 4.41
CA TYR A 485 18.90 7.00 5.58
C TYR A 485 20.41 6.76 5.55
N GLY A 486 21.16 7.72 4.99
CA GLY A 486 22.60 7.63 4.76
C GLY A 486 23.01 6.66 3.65
N GLY A 487 24.27 6.22 3.69
CA GLY A 487 24.83 5.21 2.79
C GLY A 487 25.44 5.79 1.51
N SER A 488 25.95 4.90 0.65
CA SER A 488 26.82 5.29 -0.48
C SER A 488 26.56 4.56 -1.80
N ASP A 489 26.66 5.30 -2.91
CA ASP A 489 26.51 4.79 -4.29
C ASP A 489 25.21 3.99 -4.53
N ASN A 490 24.12 4.36 -3.84
CA ASN A 490 22.82 3.68 -3.89
C ASN A 490 21.91 4.22 -5.02
N THR A 491 20.96 3.39 -5.48
CA THR A 491 20.02 3.74 -6.56
C THR A 491 18.56 3.42 -6.18
N VAL A 492 17.65 4.34 -6.50
CA VAL A 492 16.18 4.17 -6.39
C VAL A 492 15.56 4.49 -7.76
N SER A 493 15.16 3.46 -8.50
CA SER A 493 14.80 3.58 -9.93
C SER A 493 13.43 3.03 -10.32
N ALA A 494 12.76 3.69 -11.27
CA ALA A 494 11.57 3.17 -11.96
C ALA A 494 10.37 2.75 -11.06
N ASN A 495 10.33 3.17 -9.80
CA ASN A 495 9.30 2.75 -8.86
C ASN A 495 7.98 3.52 -9.06
N LEU A 496 6.86 2.90 -8.68
CA LEU A 496 5.54 3.55 -8.59
C LEU A 496 5.14 3.63 -7.10
N ILE A 497 5.01 4.83 -6.56
CA ILE A 497 4.67 5.05 -5.15
C ILE A 497 3.39 5.86 -5.06
N ALA A 498 2.36 5.33 -4.39
CA ALA A 498 1.06 5.97 -4.29
C ALA A 498 0.51 6.03 -2.86
N ASP A 499 -0.26 7.08 -2.62
CA ASP A 499 -1.16 7.23 -1.48
C ASP A 499 -0.56 7.18 -0.05
N PRO A 500 0.68 7.66 0.24
CA PRO A 500 1.16 7.77 1.63
C PRO A 500 0.23 8.63 2.49
N ILE A 501 0.10 8.34 3.78
CA ILE A 501 -0.99 8.87 4.63
C ILE A 501 -0.58 10.07 5.49
N ARG A 502 0.44 9.93 6.33
CA ARG A 502 0.83 10.92 7.34
C ARG A 502 2.31 10.80 7.69
N GLU A 503 2.89 11.91 8.15
CA GLU A 503 4.20 11.95 8.81
C GLU A 503 5.35 11.38 7.92
N GLY A 504 5.20 11.48 6.58
CA GLY A 504 6.18 11.01 5.60
C GLY A 504 5.84 11.36 4.14
N SER A 505 6.46 10.69 3.18
CA SER A 505 6.49 11.11 1.76
C SER A 505 6.59 9.92 0.81
N ALA A 506 6.39 10.11 -0.51
CA ALA A 506 6.56 8.98 -1.42
C ALA A 506 8.03 8.57 -1.55
N LEU A 507 8.94 9.54 -1.59
CA LEU A 507 10.38 9.35 -1.57
C LEU A 507 10.99 10.17 -0.42
N HIS A 508 11.91 9.59 0.35
CA HIS A 508 12.56 10.25 1.48
C HIS A 508 14.08 10.06 1.48
N VAL A 509 14.79 11.15 1.77
CA VAL A 509 16.25 11.22 1.90
C VAL A 509 16.57 11.88 3.24
N GLY A 510 16.77 11.06 4.27
CA GLY A 510 16.92 11.53 5.65
C GLY A 510 18.34 11.36 6.18
N SER A 511 18.90 12.40 6.80
CA SER A 511 20.05 12.27 7.70
C SER A 511 19.56 12.28 9.15
N ARG A 512 19.08 11.11 9.60
CA ARG A 512 18.47 10.89 10.92
C ARG A 512 18.61 9.42 11.37
N PHE A 513 18.14 9.12 12.58
CA PHE A 513 18.13 7.79 13.19
C PHE A 513 19.53 7.17 13.34
N GLY A 514 20.54 7.98 13.64
CA GLY A 514 21.92 7.49 13.81
C GLY A 514 22.53 6.89 12.53
N SER A 515 21.96 7.20 11.35
CA SER A 515 22.53 6.76 10.08
C SER A 515 23.93 7.33 9.88
N GLU A 516 24.78 6.66 9.11
CA GLU A 516 25.95 7.31 8.55
C GLU A 516 25.57 8.47 7.61
N ALA A 517 26.56 9.27 7.20
CA ALA A 517 26.36 10.31 6.20
C ALA A 517 25.98 9.71 4.83
N PHE A 518 25.43 10.53 3.94
CA PHE A 518 25.44 10.20 2.52
C PHE A 518 26.85 10.44 1.98
N THR A 519 27.42 9.46 1.26
CA THR A 519 28.71 9.61 0.57
C THR A 519 28.62 9.04 -0.85
N GLY A 520 29.60 9.35 -1.71
CA GLY A 520 29.53 8.98 -3.13
C GLY A 520 28.33 9.63 -3.82
N LYS A 521 27.51 8.82 -4.50
CA LYS A 521 26.30 9.25 -5.22
C LYS A 521 25.01 8.61 -4.69
N LEU A 522 23.91 9.36 -4.67
CA LEU A 522 22.54 8.81 -4.62
C LEU A 522 21.83 9.10 -5.94
N SER A 523 21.43 8.05 -6.67
CA SER A 523 20.66 8.20 -7.92
C SER A 523 19.19 7.89 -7.68
N ILE A 524 18.32 8.89 -7.82
CA ILE A 524 16.87 8.75 -7.77
C ILE A 524 16.37 9.01 -9.20
N THR A 525 15.98 7.95 -9.91
CA THR A 525 15.80 8.05 -11.38
C THR A 525 14.50 7.41 -11.84
N ASP A 526 13.81 8.04 -12.78
CA ASP A 526 12.67 7.45 -13.48
C ASP A 526 11.52 7.01 -12.54
N ASN A 527 11.36 7.56 -11.33
CA ASN A 527 10.26 7.17 -10.44
C ASN A 527 8.94 7.86 -10.80
N THR A 528 7.84 7.42 -10.20
CA THR A 528 6.54 8.10 -10.32
C THR A 528 5.80 8.03 -8.99
N THR A 529 5.53 9.20 -8.42
CA THR A 529 4.76 9.35 -7.18
C THR A 529 3.34 9.82 -7.49
N VAL A 530 2.37 9.39 -6.69
CA VAL A 530 0.95 9.68 -6.89
C VAL A 530 0.28 10.05 -5.56
N ARG A 531 -0.43 11.19 -5.52
CA ARG A 531 -1.21 11.64 -4.35
C ARG A 531 -0.39 11.72 -3.06
N ALA A 532 0.90 12.03 -3.23
CA ALA A 532 1.94 12.05 -2.21
C ALA A 532 2.07 13.42 -1.52
N GLY A 533 3.13 13.58 -0.71
CA GLY A 533 3.38 14.76 0.13
C GLY A 533 2.32 14.88 1.21
N THR A 534 2.50 14.17 2.33
CA THR A 534 1.47 14.09 3.37
C THR A 534 1.44 15.36 4.23
N TYR A 535 0.49 15.42 5.15
CA TYR A 535 0.57 16.33 6.28
C TYR A 535 1.54 15.78 7.32
N GLU A 536 2.38 16.65 7.90
CA GLU A 536 3.22 16.37 9.05
C GLU A 536 2.57 17.02 10.29
N LEU A 537 2.28 16.22 11.30
CA LEU A 537 1.42 16.60 12.42
C LEU A 537 2.16 17.39 13.51
N ASN A 538 3.48 17.27 13.62
CA ASN A 538 4.27 17.86 14.70
C ASN A 538 4.66 19.31 14.36
N TRP A 539 5.13 19.52 13.13
CA TRP A 539 5.41 20.81 12.51
C TRP A 539 4.14 21.52 12.01
N ASN A 540 3.04 20.79 11.79
CA ASN A 540 1.76 21.30 11.28
C ASN A 540 1.91 21.95 9.87
N ILE A 541 2.59 21.24 8.96
CA ILE A 541 2.85 21.68 7.58
C ILE A 541 2.71 20.52 6.59
N GLY A 542 2.63 20.86 5.31
CA GLY A 542 2.63 19.89 4.21
C GLY A 542 4.04 19.52 3.74
N LEU A 543 4.29 18.22 3.54
CA LEU A 543 5.56 17.70 3.03
C LEU A 543 5.65 17.78 1.49
N GLY A 544 6.77 17.29 0.95
CA GLY A 544 6.96 17.08 -0.49
C GLY A 544 6.57 15.67 -0.92
N ALA A 545 6.24 15.46 -2.19
CA ALA A 545 6.18 14.11 -2.74
C ALA A 545 7.55 13.41 -2.63
N ILE A 546 8.64 14.16 -2.87
CA ILE A 546 10.00 13.86 -2.39
C ILE A 546 10.40 14.81 -1.24
N TRP A 547 10.96 14.24 -0.16
CA TRP A 547 11.31 14.97 1.07
C TRP A 547 12.75 14.69 1.52
N PHE A 548 13.57 15.74 1.52
CA PHE A 548 14.94 15.74 2.04
C PHE A 548 14.97 16.33 3.45
N TYR A 549 15.61 15.66 4.40
CA TYR A 549 15.59 16.04 5.81
C TYR A 549 16.98 15.94 6.48
N ALA A 550 17.57 17.09 6.81
CA ALA A 550 18.82 17.18 7.57
C ALA A 550 18.53 17.40 9.06
N LEU A 551 18.62 16.34 9.88
CA LEU A 551 18.40 16.39 11.33
C LEU A 551 19.70 16.22 12.13
N GLU A 552 20.57 15.29 11.73
CA GLU A 552 21.77 14.91 12.50
C GLU A 552 23.10 15.25 11.82
N LYS A 553 23.09 15.40 10.50
CA LYS A 553 24.27 15.69 9.66
C LYS A 553 23.83 16.53 8.45
N ASN A 554 24.81 17.03 7.69
CA ASN A 554 24.54 17.61 6.38
C ASN A 554 24.00 16.54 5.41
N ILE A 555 23.40 17.03 4.32
CA ILE A 555 23.26 16.26 3.08
C ILE A 555 24.04 17.04 2.01
N ASP A 556 25.24 16.57 1.67
CA ASP A 556 26.19 17.26 0.77
C ASP A 556 26.92 16.32 -0.23
N ALA A 557 26.39 15.11 -0.43
CA ALA A 557 26.77 14.17 -1.50
C ALA A 557 26.19 14.56 -2.88
N ASP A 558 26.60 13.86 -3.96
CA ASP A 558 26.00 14.00 -5.29
C ASP A 558 24.63 13.29 -5.32
N ILE A 559 23.54 14.03 -5.19
CA ILE A 559 22.18 13.47 -5.24
C ILE A 559 21.47 13.95 -6.50
N GLN A 560 21.21 13.01 -7.41
CA GLN A 560 20.61 13.29 -8.71
C GLN A 560 19.20 12.71 -8.76
N VAL A 561 18.21 13.59 -8.90
CA VAL A 561 16.80 13.26 -9.12
C VAL A 561 16.51 13.49 -10.60
N THR A 562 16.22 12.45 -11.39
CA THR A 562 16.18 12.55 -12.87
C THR A 562 15.05 11.74 -13.50
N GLY A 563 14.19 12.35 -14.33
CA GLY A 563 13.09 11.63 -15.00
C GLY A 563 11.91 11.25 -14.10
N ASP A 564 11.91 11.75 -12.86
CA ASP A 564 10.87 11.50 -11.85
C ASP A 564 9.58 12.27 -12.17
N ARG A 565 8.43 11.65 -11.87
CA ARG A 565 7.09 12.26 -12.01
C ARG A 565 6.42 12.47 -10.65
N PHE A 566 5.95 13.69 -10.40
CA PHE A 566 5.19 14.05 -9.20
C PHE A 566 3.74 14.37 -9.59
N LEU A 567 2.83 13.42 -9.36
CA LEU A 567 1.43 13.48 -9.82
C LEU A 567 0.47 13.72 -8.65
N ASP A 568 -0.38 14.75 -8.76
CA ASP A 568 -1.46 15.08 -7.81
C ASP A 568 -0.96 15.25 -6.35
N SER A 569 0.18 15.92 -6.17
CA SER A 569 0.81 16.09 -4.85
C SER A 569 -0.09 16.92 -3.92
N THR A 570 -0.34 16.43 -2.70
CA THR A 570 -1.32 17.05 -1.78
C THR A 570 -0.87 18.43 -1.30
N PHE A 571 0.42 18.58 -1.03
CA PHE A 571 1.05 19.84 -0.67
C PHE A 571 2.13 20.19 -1.68
N ASN A 572 3.41 19.89 -1.42
CA ASN A 572 4.50 20.26 -2.31
C ASN A 572 4.93 19.07 -3.20
N ALA A 573 5.58 19.33 -4.33
CA ALA A 573 6.22 18.27 -5.11
C ALA A 573 7.58 17.92 -4.49
N ILE A 574 8.40 18.93 -4.21
CA ILE A 574 9.76 18.81 -3.65
C ILE A 574 9.83 19.58 -2.34
N MET A 575 10.38 18.99 -1.28
CA MET A 575 10.68 19.68 -0.02
C MET A 575 12.07 19.35 0.50
N LEU A 576 12.81 20.39 0.90
CA LEU A 576 14.10 20.28 1.59
C LEU A 576 14.03 21.05 2.92
N VAL A 577 14.35 20.39 4.04
CA VAL A 577 14.16 20.95 5.38
C VAL A 577 15.26 20.51 6.36
N SER A 578 15.57 21.38 7.33
CA SER A 578 16.25 21.03 8.58
C SER A 578 15.32 21.33 9.75
N ASP A 579 15.36 20.51 10.80
CA ASP A 579 14.47 20.73 11.96
C ASP A 579 14.85 22.02 12.70
N PHE A 580 13.86 22.68 13.30
CA PHE A 580 14.04 24.02 13.86
C PHE A 580 15.16 24.13 14.92
N PRO A 581 15.38 23.14 15.82
CA PRO A 581 16.49 23.17 16.80
C PRO A 581 17.89 23.07 16.16
N VAL A 582 17.99 22.58 14.92
CA VAL A 582 19.26 22.34 14.21
C VAL A 582 19.40 23.16 12.92
N LYS A 583 18.45 24.07 12.65
CA LYS A 583 18.31 24.82 11.39
C LYS A 583 19.56 25.58 10.94
N ASP A 584 20.39 26.00 11.90
CA ASP A 584 21.62 26.76 11.67
C ASP A 584 22.87 25.87 11.69
N LEU A 585 22.75 24.61 12.14
CA LEU A 585 23.83 23.62 12.16
C LEU A 585 24.00 22.99 10.77
N TYR A 586 22.96 22.32 10.27
CA TYR A 586 23.06 21.48 9.06
C TYR A 586 22.53 22.16 7.80
N SER A 587 23.12 21.81 6.65
CA SER A 587 22.74 22.29 5.32
C SER A 587 22.37 21.15 4.38
N ILE A 588 21.59 21.47 3.33
CA ILE A 588 21.36 20.57 2.20
C ILE A 588 21.90 21.23 0.91
N THR A 589 22.84 20.54 0.26
CA THR A 589 23.56 20.94 -0.96
C THR A 589 23.86 19.71 -1.81
N GLY A 590 24.31 19.89 -3.06
CA GLY A 590 24.62 18.75 -3.95
C GLY A 590 23.39 18.02 -4.50
N VAL A 591 22.19 18.60 -4.33
CA VAL A 591 20.94 18.06 -4.87
C VAL A 591 20.64 18.68 -6.24
N HIS A 592 20.47 17.82 -7.23
CA HIS A 592 20.32 18.16 -8.64
C HIS A 592 19.04 17.54 -9.20
N PHE A 593 18.10 18.38 -9.63
CA PHE A 593 16.84 17.96 -10.25
C PHE A 593 16.90 18.13 -11.77
N LYS A 594 16.53 17.09 -12.51
CA LYS A 594 16.58 17.08 -13.98
C LYS A 594 15.41 16.33 -14.62
N ASP A 595 14.92 16.80 -15.77
CA ASP A 595 13.93 16.09 -16.59
C ASP A 595 12.67 15.68 -15.79
N ILE A 596 12.23 16.56 -14.88
CA ILE A 596 11.16 16.29 -13.89
C ILE A 596 9.80 16.75 -14.45
N GLN A 597 8.74 16.00 -14.19
CA GLN A 597 7.38 16.38 -14.57
C GLN A 597 6.47 16.48 -13.33
N VAL A 598 5.91 17.67 -13.08
CA VAL A 598 4.94 17.90 -12.00
C VAL A 598 3.54 18.11 -12.59
N ASP A 599 2.67 17.10 -12.51
CA ASP A 599 1.25 17.26 -12.86
C ASP A 599 0.40 17.42 -11.60
N GLY A 600 0.27 18.66 -11.13
CA GLY A 600 -0.50 18.96 -9.93
C GLY A 600 0.32 18.92 -8.65
N THR A 601 0.37 20.07 -7.97
CA THR A 601 0.91 20.20 -6.62
C THR A 601 0.07 21.21 -5.85
N GLY A 602 -0.51 20.79 -4.73
CA GLY A 602 -1.53 21.55 -4.01
C GLY A 602 -1.05 22.88 -3.42
N THR A 603 0.26 23.02 -3.22
CA THR A 603 0.93 24.26 -2.82
C THR A 603 2.05 24.62 -3.79
N SER A 604 3.28 24.15 -3.58
CA SER A 604 4.49 24.65 -4.26
C SER A 604 5.19 23.54 -5.06
N VAL A 605 5.93 23.89 -6.10
CA VAL A 605 6.86 22.93 -6.73
C VAL A 605 8.01 22.65 -5.77
N LEU A 606 8.60 23.71 -5.19
CA LEU A 606 9.69 23.64 -4.23
C LEU A 606 9.31 24.30 -2.91
N SER A 607 9.43 23.59 -1.79
CA SER A 607 9.42 24.13 -0.42
C SER A 607 10.81 24.00 0.21
N ALA A 608 11.53 25.12 0.33
CA ALA A 608 12.88 25.18 0.88
C ALA A 608 12.89 25.80 2.28
N ARG A 609 13.20 24.98 3.30
CA ARG A 609 13.19 25.30 4.73
C ARG A 609 14.51 24.86 5.40
N VAL A 610 15.62 25.15 4.72
CA VAL A 610 17.00 24.80 5.10
C VAL A 610 17.97 25.78 4.43
N LYS A 611 19.17 25.97 4.95
CA LYS A 611 20.29 26.65 4.26
C LYS A 611 20.97 25.74 3.23
N GLY A 612 21.49 26.32 2.15
CA GLY A 612 22.23 25.59 1.11
C GLY A 612 21.71 25.90 -0.29
N GLY A 613 21.40 24.89 -1.09
CA GLY A 613 20.85 25.09 -2.42
C GLY A 613 20.71 23.84 -3.28
N ALA A 614 19.99 23.99 -4.40
CA ALA A 614 19.75 22.94 -5.40
C ALA A 614 19.73 23.51 -6.83
N THR A 615 19.99 22.66 -7.83
CA THR A 615 19.92 23.02 -9.25
C THR A 615 18.72 22.38 -9.95
N PHE A 616 18.15 23.05 -10.94
CA PHE A 616 17.00 22.58 -11.72
C PHE A 616 17.29 22.72 -13.22
N GLU A 617 17.17 21.62 -13.97
CA GLU A 617 17.30 21.58 -15.43
C GLU A 617 16.08 20.87 -16.03
N ASN A 618 15.41 21.47 -17.02
CA ASN A 618 14.30 20.82 -17.74
C ASN A 618 13.21 20.25 -16.80
N VAL A 619 12.80 21.04 -15.81
CA VAL A 619 11.68 20.71 -14.90
C VAL A 619 10.42 21.42 -15.35
N ASP A 620 9.49 20.64 -15.90
CA ASP A 620 8.20 21.11 -16.38
C ASP A 620 7.15 20.96 -15.27
N ALA A 621 6.41 22.02 -14.94
CA ALA A 621 5.36 21.97 -13.93
C ALA A 621 4.02 22.53 -14.43
N ARG A 622 2.92 21.86 -14.12
CA ARG A 622 1.56 22.36 -14.37
C ARG A 622 0.65 22.14 -13.19
N ASN A 623 -0.44 22.89 -13.13
CA ASN A 623 -1.44 22.81 -12.06
C ASN A 623 -0.85 23.09 -10.65
N VAL A 624 0.05 24.09 -10.56
CA VAL A 624 0.67 24.53 -9.28
C VAL A 624 -0.31 25.40 -8.48
N GLY A 625 -0.64 24.99 -7.26
CA GLY A 625 -1.69 25.61 -6.44
C GLY A 625 -1.36 26.99 -5.88
N ALA A 626 -0.11 27.26 -5.52
CA ALA A 626 0.34 28.47 -4.85
C ALA A 626 1.52 29.16 -5.59
N VAL A 627 2.50 29.67 -4.84
CA VAL A 627 3.78 30.18 -5.36
C VAL A 627 4.64 29.01 -5.86
N GLY A 628 5.40 29.20 -6.93
CA GLY A 628 6.25 28.16 -7.52
C GLY A 628 7.32 27.68 -6.54
N ILE A 629 8.08 28.63 -5.99
CA ILE A 629 9.04 28.43 -4.92
C ILE A 629 8.51 29.02 -3.62
N ASN A 630 8.42 28.22 -2.57
CA ASN A 630 8.20 28.64 -1.18
C ASN A 630 9.54 28.57 -0.42
N ASN A 631 10.28 29.68 -0.38
CA ASN A 631 11.64 29.75 0.13
C ASN A 631 11.71 30.49 1.48
N CYS A 632 12.00 29.73 2.53
CA CYS A 632 12.19 30.20 3.91
C CYS A 632 13.66 30.19 4.38
N GLY A 633 14.56 29.50 3.67
CA GLY A 633 15.95 29.32 4.10
C GLY A 633 16.04 28.67 5.48
N SER A 634 17.00 29.10 6.31
CA SER A 634 17.08 28.73 7.73
C SER A 634 16.30 29.71 8.63
N PHE A 635 15.29 30.40 8.09
CA PHE A 635 14.40 31.34 8.80
C PHE A 635 15.11 32.54 9.45
N ASN A 636 16.35 32.87 9.08
CA ASN A 636 17.03 34.07 9.57
C ASN A 636 16.74 35.32 8.72
N PHE A 637 16.18 35.14 7.52
CA PHE A 637 15.68 36.19 6.61
C PHE A 637 16.64 37.39 6.41
N PRO A 638 17.93 37.17 6.06
CA PRO A 638 18.87 38.28 5.93
C PRO A 638 18.56 39.16 4.71
N ALA A 639 19.06 40.40 4.74
CA ALA A 639 18.85 41.40 3.67
C ALA A 639 19.46 41.01 2.30
N THR A 640 20.18 39.89 2.23
CA THR A 640 20.74 39.27 1.02
C THR A 640 19.80 38.26 0.36
N GLY A 641 18.56 38.12 0.84
CA GLY A 641 17.65 37.04 0.44
C GLY A 641 17.83 35.79 1.30
N SER A 642 17.13 34.71 0.95
CA SER A 642 17.15 33.42 1.64
C SER A 642 18.55 32.80 1.70
N GLU A 643 18.80 32.03 2.75
CA GLU A 643 19.98 31.16 2.88
C GLU A 643 19.92 29.91 1.96
N PHE A 644 18.82 29.70 1.23
CA PHE A 644 18.71 28.67 0.19
C PHE A 644 18.76 29.27 -1.22
N ALA A 645 19.75 28.87 -2.01
CA ALA A 645 19.92 29.28 -3.40
C ALA A 645 19.32 28.24 -4.37
N VAL A 646 18.49 28.71 -5.28
CA VAL A 646 17.93 27.97 -6.41
C VAL A 646 18.70 28.36 -7.67
N THR A 647 19.23 27.37 -8.39
CA THR A 647 20.00 27.58 -9.62
C THR A 647 19.24 27.03 -10.82
N ASP A 648 18.76 27.93 -11.69
CA ASP A 648 18.21 27.61 -13.00
C ASP A 648 19.35 27.22 -13.97
N LEU A 649 19.29 26.02 -14.54
CA LEU A 649 20.18 25.53 -15.59
C LEU A 649 19.55 25.59 -17.00
N GLY A 650 18.31 26.08 -17.10
CA GLY A 650 17.53 26.17 -18.33
C GLY A 650 16.55 25.01 -18.53
N GLY A 651 15.61 25.19 -19.46
CA GLY A 651 14.54 24.23 -19.78
C GLY A 651 13.35 24.23 -18.82
N ASN A 652 13.46 24.86 -17.65
CA ASN A 652 12.40 24.90 -16.64
C ASN A 652 11.19 25.72 -17.12
N ASP A 653 10.00 25.09 -17.11
CA ASP A 653 8.83 25.54 -17.86
C ASP A 653 7.50 25.31 -17.09
N GLY A 654 6.45 26.03 -17.49
CA GLY A 654 5.11 25.89 -16.92
C GLY A 654 4.90 26.64 -15.60
N GLY A 655 3.79 26.35 -14.90
CA GLY A 655 3.40 27.02 -13.67
C GLY A 655 1.96 26.80 -13.21
N GLY A 656 1.36 27.81 -12.57
CA GLY A 656 0.02 27.75 -12.01
C GLY A 656 -0.50 29.09 -11.48
N THR A 657 -1.12 29.08 -10.29
CA THR A 657 -1.90 30.21 -9.74
C THR A 657 -1.17 31.56 -9.71
N THR A 658 0.16 31.56 -9.58
CA THR A 658 1.00 32.77 -9.46
C THR A 658 1.77 33.12 -10.74
N GLY A 659 1.57 32.38 -11.84
CA GLY A 659 2.39 32.47 -13.06
C GLY A 659 3.38 31.30 -13.17
N PRO A 660 4.56 31.51 -13.80
CA PRO A 660 5.60 30.47 -13.91
C PRO A 660 6.06 29.95 -12.55
N TRP A 661 6.47 28.68 -12.47
CA TRP A 661 6.92 28.09 -11.19
C TRP A 661 8.37 28.43 -10.80
N LEU A 662 9.19 28.83 -11.79
CA LEU A 662 10.59 29.23 -11.61
C LEU A 662 10.77 30.62 -12.23
N ALA A 663 10.06 31.62 -11.70
CA ALA A 663 10.04 32.95 -12.30
C ALA A 663 11.34 33.73 -12.01
N PRO A 664 11.82 34.60 -12.92
CA PRO A 664 13.06 35.36 -12.71
C PRO A 664 13.09 36.31 -11.50
N TRP A 665 11.95 36.52 -10.82
CA TRP A 665 11.87 37.30 -9.58
C TRP A 665 12.00 36.43 -8.31
N GLU A 666 11.83 35.11 -8.42
CA GLU A 666 12.06 34.15 -7.32
C GLU A 666 13.55 33.81 -7.17
N LEU A 667 14.32 33.99 -8.25
CA LEU A 667 15.73 33.63 -8.37
C LEU A 667 16.71 34.74 -7.91
N PRO A 668 17.90 34.39 -7.41
CA PRO A 668 18.33 33.03 -7.06
C PRO A 668 17.82 32.60 -5.68
N ASN A 669 17.40 33.52 -4.82
CA ASN A 669 17.11 33.25 -3.41
C ASN A 669 16.06 34.22 -2.81
N THR A 670 15.05 34.64 -3.58
CA THR A 670 14.01 35.54 -3.04
C THR A 670 13.25 34.87 -1.90
N ILE A 671 13.03 35.61 -0.81
CA ILE A 671 12.26 35.13 0.34
C ILE A 671 10.77 35.20 -0.02
N THR A 672 10.17 34.03 -0.24
CA THR A 672 8.73 33.86 -0.53
C THR A 672 7.98 33.13 0.60
N CYS A 673 8.67 32.89 1.72
CA CYS A 673 8.24 32.06 2.84
C CYS A 673 6.78 32.25 3.26
N ASN A 674 5.98 31.21 3.04
CA ASN A 674 4.65 31.06 3.61
C ASN A 674 4.63 29.74 4.39
N ASP A 675 4.36 29.80 5.70
CA ASP A 675 4.34 28.61 6.54
C ASP A 675 3.23 27.65 6.14
N ARG A 676 2.03 28.19 5.83
CA ARG A 676 0.79 27.43 5.60
C ARG A 676 0.00 28.03 4.42
N PRO A 677 0.53 27.95 3.18
CA PRO A 677 -0.22 28.34 2.00
C PRO A 677 -1.51 27.52 1.88
N THR A 678 -2.57 28.16 1.38
CA THR A 678 -3.85 27.47 1.12
C THR A 678 -3.64 26.37 0.08
N VAL A 679 -4.02 25.14 0.43
CA VAL A 679 -3.99 24.01 -0.50
C VAL A 679 -5.08 24.19 -1.55
N VAL A 680 -4.70 24.13 -2.83
CA VAL A 680 -5.61 24.09 -3.97
C VAL A 680 -5.57 22.67 -4.54
N PRO A 681 -6.61 21.83 -4.34
CA PRO A 681 -6.62 20.46 -4.87
C PRO A 681 -6.32 20.44 -6.38
N PRO A 682 -5.32 19.66 -6.84
CA PRO A 682 -4.98 19.58 -8.25
C PRO A 682 -6.11 19.03 -9.13
N ALA A 683 -5.99 19.26 -10.43
CA ALA A 683 -6.74 18.50 -11.42
C ALA A 683 -6.23 17.04 -11.47
N ALA A 684 -7.09 16.11 -11.89
CA ALA A 684 -6.69 14.72 -12.11
C ALA A 684 -5.53 14.64 -13.13
N PRO A 685 -4.45 13.87 -12.85
CA PRO A 685 -3.30 13.76 -13.75
C PRO A 685 -3.67 13.28 -15.15
N SER A 686 -2.90 13.73 -16.14
CA SER A 686 -3.06 13.38 -17.55
C SER A 686 -1.70 13.14 -18.22
N THR A 687 -1.70 12.67 -19.47
CA THR A 687 -0.46 12.49 -20.24
C THR A 687 0.28 13.83 -20.40
N TRP A 688 1.61 13.78 -20.50
CA TRP A 688 2.43 14.94 -20.87
C TRP A 688 2.32 15.19 -22.38
#